data_AF-A0A232EVS4-F1
#
_entry.id   AF-A0A232EVS4-F1
#
_cell.length_a   1.000
_cell.length_b   1.000
_cell.length_c   1.000
_cell.angle_alpha   90.00
_cell.angle_beta   90.00
_cell.angle_gamma   90.00
#
_symmetry.space_group_name_H-M   'P 1'
#
loop_
_entity.id
_entity.type
_entity.pdbx_description
1 polymer ?
#
loop_
_entity_poly.entity_id
_entity_poly.type
_entity_poly.pdbx_seq_one_letter_code
_entity_poly.pdbx_strand_id
1 'polypeptide(L)'
;MLRNCVVAPPEDDRDKLTLATGFIGSSSPSVPPRRKRRLESRSSAKAKCSPPPAKCRLANSANAATAAAAASRESLTHQQQRKGCQYGGDENKSSEKTSRDKIEDRMIDRTIKLAQRCVRLREKLIVGLAVLAILFTILLVMDLQLDLGYSGHHLLPSHGRVKMSEDPERDTVYNNFRRKFLQRPNASRELASGSENNNNNNNNNNNNNNETPAAASPQLVVESSTKSSQPPHDAFEDLQKLLLNADDSRMDDFSVIKSEVLEDVEENPSVAELKHLKPGKNTTLLDKFHMQIRKRELYSKGSRVVEDLLEFMANQPIVHASEKSGGTQLKLVMDYPNKMQALFKPMRFPREQQTLPNHFYFTDYERHNAEIAAFHLDRLLDFRRCMPVTGRTLNMTTEIYQVTDSDILKTFFVSPAGNLCFHGKCTYYCDTSHAICGSPKDQLEGSFAAFLPDKSVVPRKVWRHPWRRSYHKRLKAQWETDSDYCNMVRELHPYNEGRRLLDLIDMSVFDFLTGNMDRHHYETFKLFGNETFTLHLDNGRGFGKPFHDEISCLSPLLQCCMIRESTLRTLLRYHNGPIRLSNAMRESMARDPVAPILWEPHLTALDRRIPIILQAVRDCINRGKLAKDEKNDLGEPNNTETSE
;
A
#
# COMPACT_ATOMS: atom_id res chain seq x y z
N MET A 1 -47.86 6.78 46.64
CA MET A 1 -49.15 6.33 46.06
C MET A 1 -49.16 4.81 46.00
N LEU A 2 -50.32 4.17 46.21
CA LEU A 2 -50.46 2.73 46.39
C LEU A 2 -50.93 2.01 45.11
N ARG A 3 -50.47 0.77 44.95
CA ARG A 3 -51.11 -0.45 44.40
C ARG A 3 -52.41 -0.31 43.55
N ASN A 4 -52.52 -1.12 42.49
CA ASN A 4 -53.26 -2.41 42.57
C ASN A 4 -53.13 -3.30 41.30
N CYS A 5 -53.25 -4.61 41.52
CA CYS A 5 -53.48 -5.66 40.51
C CYS A 5 -54.99 -6.03 40.45
N VAL A 6 -55.37 -7.10 39.70
CA VAL A 6 -56.68 -7.85 39.62
C VAL A 6 -57.17 -7.96 38.15
N VAL A 7 -57.72 -9.06 37.57
CA VAL A 7 -57.82 -10.54 37.84
C VAL A 7 -58.20 -11.25 36.49
N ALA A 8 -58.16 -12.59 36.40
CA ALA A 8 -58.73 -13.45 35.31
C ALA A 8 -59.69 -14.53 35.94
N PRO A 9 -60.26 -15.59 35.31
CA PRO A 9 -60.52 -16.01 33.90
C PRO A 9 -62.06 -16.29 33.73
N PRO A 10 -62.66 -17.42 33.22
CA PRO A 10 -62.30 -18.52 32.28
C PRO A 10 -63.41 -18.89 31.23
N GLU A 11 -63.34 -20.12 30.66
CA GLU A 11 -64.35 -20.93 29.90
C GLU A 11 -64.57 -20.67 28.39
N ASP A 12 -65.10 -21.59 27.57
CA ASP A 12 -64.82 -23.04 27.37
C ASP A 12 -65.46 -23.50 26.01
N ASP A 13 -65.08 -24.70 25.54
CA ASP A 13 -65.86 -25.67 24.73
C ASP A 13 -66.30 -25.43 23.25
N ARG A 14 -65.78 -26.35 22.39
CA ARG A 14 -66.47 -27.23 21.40
C ARG A 14 -66.84 -26.86 19.93
N ASP A 15 -66.41 -27.82 19.08
CA ASP A 15 -67.11 -28.54 17.99
C ASP A 15 -67.17 -28.09 16.49
N LYS A 16 -66.42 -28.86 15.66
CA LYS A 16 -66.83 -29.65 14.46
C LYS A 16 -67.45 -28.99 13.20
N LEU A 17 -66.75 -29.12 12.06
CA LEU A 17 -67.04 -30.07 10.94
C LEU A 17 -65.86 -30.04 9.92
N THR A 18 -65.15 -31.14 9.57
CA THR A 18 -65.41 -32.16 8.49
C THR A 18 -65.91 -31.56 7.16
N LEU A 19 -65.32 -31.77 5.96
CA LEU A 19 -64.80 -32.95 5.22
C LEU A 19 -63.87 -32.45 4.05
N ALA A 20 -63.05 -33.19 3.27
CA ALA A 20 -62.56 -34.59 3.23
C ALA A 20 -61.32 -34.76 2.28
N THR A 21 -60.60 -35.90 2.40
CA THR A 21 -59.90 -36.74 1.37
C THR A 21 -58.98 -36.14 0.27
N GLY A 22 -57.81 -36.73 -0.06
CA GLY A 22 -57.16 -38.00 0.37
C GLY A 22 -55.65 -38.04 0.02
N PHE A 23 -54.79 -38.78 0.76
CA PHE A 23 -54.43 -40.22 0.59
C PHE A 23 -53.58 -40.51 -0.68
N ILE A 24 -52.43 -41.24 -0.75
CA ILE A 24 -51.54 -42.09 0.11
C ILE A 24 -50.09 -41.95 -0.49
N GLY A 25 -48.94 -42.15 0.16
CA GLY A 25 -48.55 -42.43 1.56
C GLY A 25 -47.19 -43.20 1.66
N SER A 26 -46.53 -43.14 2.83
CA SER A 26 -45.42 -44.03 3.33
C SER A 26 -44.09 -44.11 2.52
N SER A 27 -42.91 -44.34 3.11
CA SER A 27 -42.58 -44.93 4.41
C SER A 27 -41.23 -44.46 5.00
N SER A 28 -41.11 -44.51 6.33
CA SER A 28 -39.83 -44.51 7.07
C SER A 28 -39.97 -45.32 8.37
N PRO A 29 -38.91 -46.05 8.77
CA PRO A 29 -38.64 -46.41 10.17
C PRO A 29 -37.14 -46.29 10.51
N SER A 30 -36.63 -46.28 11.75
CA SER A 30 -37.19 -46.13 13.11
C SER A 30 -36.03 -46.02 14.12
N VAL A 31 -36.20 -45.34 15.26
CA VAL A 31 -35.23 -45.27 16.39
C VAL A 31 -35.83 -45.94 17.64
N PRO A 32 -35.08 -46.82 18.35
CA PRO A 32 -34.98 -46.72 19.83
C PRO A 32 -33.68 -47.35 20.43
N PRO A 33 -33.46 -47.41 21.78
CA PRO A 33 -33.80 -46.47 22.86
C PRO A 33 -32.62 -46.16 23.84
N ARG A 34 -32.89 -45.27 24.83
CA ARG A 34 -32.01 -44.88 25.96
C ARG A 34 -31.73 -46.00 26.98
N ARG A 35 -30.63 -45.87 27.76
CA ARG A 35 -30.44 -46.49 29.09
C ARG A 35 -30.01 -45.48 30.16
N LYS A 36 -30.51 -45.65 31.40
CA LYS A 36 -30.21 -44.84 32.60
C LYS A 36 -29.18 -45.53 33.52
N ARG A 37 -28.30 -44.76 34.18
CA ARG A 37 -27.74 -44.98 35.55
C ARG A 37 -27.28 -43.59 36.04
N ARG A 38 -27.89 -42.95 37.05
CA ARG A 38 -27.98 -43.20 38.51
C ARG A 38 -26.85 -42.47 39.27
N LEU A 39 -27.25 -41.54 40.15
CA LEU A 39 -26.37 -40.79 41.05
C LEU A 39 -25.71 -41.70 42.11
N GLU A 40 -24.55 -41.28 42.60
CA GLU A 40 -24.21 -41.37 44.02
C GLU A 40 -23.73 -40.01 44.54
N SER A 41 -23.90 -39.79 45.85
CA SER A 41 -23.72 -38.50 46.52
C SER A 41 -23.20 -38.70 47.95
N ARG A 42 -22.21 -37.89 48.37
CA ARG A 42 -21.83 -37.58 49.78
C ARG A 42 -21.01 -36.27 49.72
N SER A 43 -21.47 -35.13 50.25
CA SER A 43 -21.35 -34.69 51.67
C SER A 43 -19.93 -34.83 52.24
N SER A 44 -19.26 -33.85 52.85
CA SER A 44 -19.68 -32.59 53.52
C SER A 44 -18.48 -31.59 53.54
N ALA A 45 -18.41 -30.42 54.21
CA ALA A 45 -19.27 -29.79 55.22
C ALA A 45 -19.39 -28.24 55.08
N LYS A 46 -18.65 -27.44 55.88
CA LYS A 46 -18.84 -25.99 56.09
C LYS A 46 -17.55 -25.28 56.58
N ALA A 47 -17.60 -23.94 56.56
CA ALA A 47 -16.82 -22.96 57.35
C ALA A 47 -15.39 -22.65 56.86
N LYS A 48 -14.80 -21.47 57.10
CA LYS A 48 -15.21 -20.04 57.24
C LYS A 48 -13.92 -19.29 57.65
N CYS A 49 -13.67 -18.11 57.09
CA CYS A 49 -12.83 -17.03 57.64
C CYS A 49 -11.29 -17.19 57.80
N SER A 50 -10.58 -16.29 57.11
CA SER A 50 -9.36 -15.56 57.51
C SER A 50 -7.99 -16.26 57.50
N PRO A 51 -6.99 -15.71 56.77
CA PRO A 51 -5.59 -16.16 56.81
C PRO A 51 -4.74 -15.39 57.82
N PRO A 52 -3.74 -16.05 58.42
CA PRO A 52 -2.45 -15.41 58.72
C PRO A 52 -1.26 -16.37 58.37
N PRO A 53 0.01 -15.97 58.50
CA PRO A 53 0.65 -15.12 57.48
C PRO A 53 2.03 -15.66 57.02
N ALA A 54 2.72 -14.83 56.23
CA ALA A 54 4.17 -14.86 55.97
C ALA A 54 4.75 -16.02 55.13
N LYS A 55 4.90 -15.77 53.82
CA LYS A 55 6.20 -15.39 53.24
C LYS A 55 6.03 -14.88 51.80
N CYS A 56 6.41 -13.62 51.57
CA CYS A 56 6.55 -13.04 50.23
C CYS A 56 7.69 -12.01 50.24
N ARG A 57 8.65 -12.17 49.33
CA ARG A 57 9.39 -11.07 48.68
C ARG A 57 9.68 -11.47 47.24
N LEU A 58 8.81 -11.01 46.34
CA LEU A 58 9.08 -10.79 44.92
C LEU A 58 10.21 -9.74 44.82
N ALA A 59 11.25 -9.89 44.00
CA ALA A 59 11.33 -9.98 42.53
C ALA A 59 11.36 -8.60 41.83
N ASN A 60 12.20 -8.56 40.80
CA ASN A 60 12.29 -7.62 39.67
C ASN A 60 13.00 -6.26 39.84
N SER A 61 13.97 -6.11 38.94
CA SER A 61 14.52 -4.88 38.36
C SER A 61 13.49 -4.07 37.56
N ALA A 62 13.56 -2.73 37.63
CA ALA A 62 13.60 -1.84 36.45
C ALA A 62 13.80 -0.37 36.84
N ASN A 63 14.56 0.35 36.01
CA ASN A 63 14.50 1.80 35.70
C ASN A 63 14.64 2.85 36.84
N ALA A 64 15.67 3.68 36.73
CA ALA A 64 15.51 5.11 36.35
C ALA A 64 16.87 5.77 36.09
N ALA A 65 16.91 6.72 35.14
CA ALA A 65 18.01 7.65 34.92
C ALA A 65 17.64 9.06 35.45
N THR A 66 18.56 10.03 35.34
CA THR A 66 18.37 11.50 35.51
C THR A 66 18.00 11.98 36.94
N ALA A 67 18.43 13.16 37.44
CA ALA A 67 19.39 14.18 37.00
C ALA A 67 19.98 14.87 38.27
N ALA A 68 21.29 15.12 38.37
CA ALA A 68 21.99 16.39 38.10
C ALA A 68 21.99 17.46 39.24
N ALA A 69 23.03 18.31 39.23
CA ALA A 69 23.36 19.41 40.16
C ALA A 69 23.95 19.00 41.55
N ALA A 70 24.87 19.77 42.16
CA ALA A 70 25.84 20.78 41.69
C ALA A 70 26.85 21.09 42.83
N ALA A 71 27.88 21.91 42.54
CA ALA A 71 28.95 22.41 43.42
C ALA A 71 29.96 21.36 43.94
N SER A 72 31.28 21.38 43.68
CA SER A 72 32.32 22.40 43.44
C SER A 72 33.22 22.63 44.67
N ARG A 73 34.54 22.59 44.39
CA ARG A 73 35.66 23.15 45.17
C ARG A 73 36.00 22.47 46.50
N GLU A 74 37.19 21.86 46.59
CA GLU A 74 38.44 22.41 47.18
C GLU A 74 38.51 22.15 48.70
N SER A 75 39.64 21.87 49.34
CA SER A 75 40.97 21.41 48.88
C SER A 75 41.80 20.98 50.11
N LEU A 76 42.95 20.33 49.86
CA LEU A 76 44.16 20.33 50.72
C LEU A 76 44.22 19.53 52.06
N THR A 77 45.41 18.93 52.21
CA THR A 77 46.23 18.75 53.43
C THR A 77 46.00 17.62 54.47
N HIS A 78 46.91 16.64 54.38
CA HIS A 78 47.88 16.23 55.42
C HIS A 78 47.47 15.46 56.71
N GLN A 79 48.00 14.23 56.75
CA GLN A 79 48.83 13.62 57.82
C GLN A 79 48.27 13.12 59.17
N GLN A 80 48.67 11.87 59.45
CA GLN A 80 49.06 11.27 60.74
C GLN A 80 48.00 11.06 61.85
N GLN A 81 47.85 9.80 62.28
CA GLN A 81 48.59 9.25 63.45
C GLN A 81 48.28 7.75 63.72
N ARG A 82 49.35 6.94 63.93
CA ARG A 82 49.61 5.98 65.05
C ARG A 82 48.60 4.81 65.32
N LYS A 83 48.94 3.67 65.96
CA LYS A 83 50.07 3.28 66.85
C LYS A 83 50.15 1.73 67.07
N GLY A 84 51.31 1.20 67.51
CA GLY A 84 51.47 -0.05 68.29
C GLY A 84 51.61 -1.38 67.50
N CYS A 85 52.41 -2.38 67.92
CA CYS A 85 53.29 -2.55 69.09
C CYS A 85 54.55 -3.42 68.76
N GLN A 86 55.54 -3.43 69.67
CA GLN A 86 56.86 -4.12 69.55
C GLN A 86 56.92 -5.46 70.29
N TYR A 87 57.90 -6.32 69.95
CA TYR A 87 58.86 -7.13 70.77
C TYR A 87 59.48 -8.21 69.83
N GLY A 88 60.74 -8.68 69.93
CA GLY A 88 61.94 -8.35 70.73
C GLY A 88 63.02 -9.46 70.59
N GLY A 89 64.31 -9.15 70.79
CA GLY A 89 65.48 -10.08 70.78
C GLY A 89 66.05 -10.39 69.38
N ASP A 90 67.29 -10.08 69.01
CA ASP A 90 68.64 -10.44 69.54
C ASP A 90 69.06 -11.91 69.27
N GLU A 91 69.88 -12.16 68.23
CA GLU A 91 71.34 -12.30 68.38
C GLU A 91 72.10 -12.72 67.10
N ASN A 92 73.31 -12.17 66.97
CA ASN A 92 74.56 -12.72 66.41
C ASN A 92 74.73 -13.32 64.99
N LYS A 93 75.74 -12.72 64.33
CA LYS A 93 76.78 -13.28 63.45
C LYS A 93 76.52 -13.54 61.96
N SER A 94 77.59 -13.23 61.22
CA SER A 94 77.79 -13.29 59.79
C SER A 94 77.62 -14.68 59.16
N SER A 95 76.99 -14.71 58.00
CA SER A 95 77.21 -15.73 56.97
C SER A 95 77.23 -15.05 55.59
N GLU A 96 78.13 -15.48 54.72
CA GLU A 96 78.39 -14.87 53.42
C GLU A 96 77.22 -15.06 52.44
N LYS A 97 76.59 -13.97 51.98
CA LYS A 97 75.68 -14.03 50.83
C LYS A 97 76.47 -14.11 49.53
N THR A 98 76.68 -15.36 49.11
CA THR A 98 77.34 -15.76 47.87
C THR A 98 76.65 -15.20 46.61
N SER A 99 77.33 -15.32 45.46
CA SER A 99 76.86 -14.81 44.15
C SER A 99 75.52 -15.37 43.63
N ARG A 100 74.88 -16.32 44.32
CA ARG A 100 73.55 -16.85 43.98
C ARG A 100 72.42 -15.85 44.24
N ASP A 101 72.43 -15.16 45.37
CA ASP A 101 71.35 -14.23 45.75
C ASP A 101 71.20 -13.07 44.75
N LYS A 102 72.32 -12.59 44.18
CA LYS A 102 72.34 -11.55 43.12
C LYS A 102 71.85 -12.03 41.74
N ILE A 103 71.57 -13.33 41.59
CA ILE A 103 70.96 -13.93 40.39
C ILE A 103 69.46 -14.09 40.62
N GLU A 104 69.04 -14.49 41.82
CA GLU A 104 67.64 -14.67 42.19
C GLU A 104 66.87 -13.34 42.22
N ASP A 105 67.42 -12.29 42.85
CA ASP A 105 66.84 -10.93 42.80
C ASP A 105 66.73 -10.39 41.35
N ARG A 106 67.71 -10.71 40.49
CA ARG A 106 67.69 -10.34 39.06
C ARG A 106 66.70 -11.17 38.23
N MET A 107 66.37 -12.39 38.64
CA MET A 107 65.27 -13.15 38.05
C MET A 107 63.92 -12.60 38.48
N ILE A 108 63.74 -12.25 39.76
CA ILE A 108 62.48 -11.70 40.28
C ILE A 108 62.19 -10.34 39.64
N ASP A 109 63.15 -9.42 39.57
CA ASP A 109 63.00 -8.12 38.88
C ASP A 109 62.69 -8.28 37.38
N ARG A 110 63.30 -9.24 36.68
CA ARG A 110 62.97 -9.57 35.28
C ARG A 110 61.54 -10.11 35.15
N THR A 111 61.11 -10.98 36.06
CA THR A 111 59.75 -11.56 36.05
C THR A 111 58.68 -10.48 36.32
N ILE A 112 58.93 -9.56 37.26
CA ILE A 112 58.05 -8.42 37.53
C ILE A 112 57.99 -7.46 36.32
N LYS A 113 59.14 -7.17 35.68
CA LYS A 113 59.18 -6.34 34.46
C LYS A 113 58.48 -7.00 33.26
N LEU A 114 58.56 -8.33 33.14
CA LEU A 114 57.80 -9.10 32.16
C LEU A 114 56.29 -9.06 32.45
N ALA A 115 55.87 -9.27 33.71
CA ALA A 115 54.47 -9.17 34.11
C ALA A 115 53.90 -7.77 33.84
N GLN A 116 54.61 -6.70 34.21
CA GLN A 116 54.20 -5.33 33.89
C GLN A 116 54.13 -5.06 32.39
N ARG A 117 55.04 -5.64 31.58
CA ARG A 117 54.97 -5.54 30.11
C ARG A 117 53.75 -6.30 29.56
N CYS A 118 53.44 -7.49 30.07
CA CYS A 118 52.25 -8.24 29.67
C CYS A 118 50.93 -7.55 30.06
N VAL A 119 50.85 -6.92 31.23
CA VAL A 119 49.67 -6.12 31.63
C VAL A 119 49.50 -4.92 30.69
N ARG A 120 50.56 -4.16 30.40
CA ARG A 120 50.50 -3.05 29.44
C ARG A 120 50.21 -3.52 28.00
N LEU A 121 50.65 -4.71 27.61
CA LEU A 121 50.30 -5.30 26.30
C LEU A 121 48.81 -5.66 26.26
N ARG A 122 48.28 -6.25 27.34
CA ARG A 122 46.87 -6.61 27.48
C ARG A 122 45.97 -5.38 27.46
N GLU A 123 46.35 -4.31 28.18
CA GLU A 123 45.65 -3.02 28.14
C GLU A 123 45.63 -2.44 26.71
N LYS A 124 46.79 -2.41 26.03
CA LYS A 124 46.87 -1.95 24.63
C LYS A 124 46.05 -2.82 23.67
N LEU A 125 45.98 -4.12 23.89
CA LEU A 125 45.21 -5.05 23.06
C LEU A 125 43.70 -4.93 23.32
N ILE A 126 43.28 -4.67 24.56
CA ILE A 126 41.89 -4.35 24.91
C ILE A 126 41.47 -3.01 24.28
N VAL A 127 42.31 -1.98 24.36
CA VAL A 127 42.06 -0.69 23.69
C VAL A 127 42.01 -0.87 22.17
N GLY A 128 42.91 -1.66 21.59
CA GLY A 128 42.89 -1.99 20.16
C GLY A 128 41.60 -2.69 19.71
N LEU A 129 41.14 -3.69 20.46
CA LEU A 129 39.87 -4.38 20.20
C LEU A 129 38.66 -3.46 20.39
N ALA A 130 38.68 -2.56 21.37
CA ALA A 130 37.62 -1.57 21.57
C ALA A 130 37.54 -0.58 20.39
N VAL A 131 38.68 -0.06 19.92
CA VAL A 131 38.75 0.82 18.74
C VAL A 131 38.31 0.07 17.48
N LEU A 132 38.69 -1.20 17.32
CA LEU A 132 38.25 -2.04 16.19
C LEU A 132 36.72 -2.27 16.22
N ALA A 133 36.14 -2.52 17.40
CA ALA A 133 34.69 -2.69 17.57
C ALA A 133 33.93 -1.37 17.32
N ILE A 134 34.50 -0.22 17.67
CA ILE A 134 33.94 1.11 17.35
C ILE A 134 34.01 1.36 15.84
N LEU A 135 35.13 1.07 15.18
CA LEU A 135 35.26 1.18 13.72
C LEU A 135 34.30 0.23 12.99
N PHE A 136 34.15 -1.01 13.47
CA PHE A 136 33.22 -1.98 12.90
C PHE A 136 31.76 -1.59 13.08
N THR A 137 31.38 -1.01 14.23
CA THR A 137 30.02 -0.48 14.42
C THR A 137 29.77 0.80 13.61
N ILE A 138 30.76 1.67 13.43
CA ILE A 138 30.67 2.82 12.50
C ILE A 138 30.51 2.33 11.05
N LEU A 139 31.27 1.33 10.62
CA LEU A 139 31.14 0.73 9.29
C LEU A 139 29.75 0.10 9.09
N LEU A 140 29.26 -0.69 10.05
CA LEU A 140 27.90 -1.24 10.00
C LEU A 140 26.82 -0.15 9.99
N VAL A 141 27.02 0.97 10.69
CA VAL A 141 26.10 2.11 10.65
C VAL A 141 26.15 2.82 9.30
N MET A 142 27.34 2.98 8.70
CA MET A 142 27.47 3.54 7.34
C MET A 142 26.85 2.62 6.28
N ASP A 143 27.02 1.30 6.42
CA ASP A 143 26.41 0.30 5.53
C ASP A 143 24.87 0.29 5.68
N LEU A 144 24.35 0.32 6.91
CA LEU A 144 22.92 0.53 7.17
C LEU A 144 22.43 1.87 6.61
N GLN A 145 23.23 2.95 6.67
CA GLN A 145 22.86 4.25 6.14
C GLN A 145 22.90 4.29 4.61
N LEU A 146 23.73 3.48 3.95
CA LEU A 146 23.72 3.29 2.50
C LEU A 146 22.50 2.48 2.07
N ASP A 147 22.22 1.35 2.72
CA ASP A 147 21.05 0.50 2.45
C ASP A 147 19.70 1.18 2.78
N LEU A 148 19.69 2.10 3.76
CA LEU A 148 18.51 2.92 4.13
C LEU A 148 18.50 4.31 3.46
N GLY A 149 19.49 4.64 2.61
CA GLY A 149 19.52 5.87 1.82
C GLY A 149 19.63 7.17 2.61
N TYR A 150 20.37 7.18 3.72
CA TYR A 150 20.53 8.31 4.67
C TYR A 150 21.88 9.04 4.55
N SER A 151 22.52 9.02 3.37
CA SER A 151 23.78 9.73 3.10
C SER A 151 23.57 11.25 2.92
N GLY A 152 23.42 11.96 4.04
CA GLY A 152 23.28 13.42 4.09
C GLY A 152 24.58 14.18 3.86
N HIS A 153 25.16 14.13 2.66
CA HIS A 153 26.23 15.05 2.27
C HIS A 153 25.70 16.48 2.04
N HIS A 154 25.50 17.20 3.14
CA HIS A 154 25.31 18.65 3.12
C HIS A 154 26.64 19.34 2.75
N LEU A 155 26.83 19.61 1.46
CA LEU A 155 27.49 20.85 1.07
C LEU A 155 26.50 21.98 1.38
N LEU A 156 26.82 22.83 2.36
CA LEU A 156 26.03 24.00 2.72
C LEU A 156 26.09 25.04 1.58
N PRO A 157 24.95 25.44 0.96
CA PRO A 157 24.84 26.76 0.39
C PRO A 157 24.51 27.72 1.53
N SER A 158 25.37 28.72 1.76
CA SER A 158 25.03 29.82 2.67
C SER A 158 23.73 30.47 2.20
N HIS A 159 22.72 30.48 3.09
CA HIS A 159 21.39 31.04 2.83
C HIS A 159 20.75 30.61 1.51
N GLY A 160 20.72 29.28 1.27
CA GLY A 160 19.89 28.68 0.22
C GLY A 160 18.43 29.10 0.32
N ARG A 161 18.06 30.12 -0.47
CA ARG A 161 16.69 30.64 -0.63
C ARG A 161 15.75 29.45 -0.88
N VAL A 162 14.71 29.31 -0.06
CA VAL A 162 13.65 28.33 -0.31
C VAL A 162 13.17 28.54 -1.74
N LYS A 163 13.33 27.54 -2.62
CA LYS A 163 12.60 27.49 -3.90
C LYS A 163 11.12 27.28 -3.58
N MET A 164 10.49 28.38 -3.15
CA MET A 164 9.04 28.55 -3.26
C MET A 164 8.66 28.29 -4.72
N SER A 165 7.46 27.73 -4.90
CA SER A 165 6.97 27.21 -6.18
C SER A 165 7.48 28.00 -7.37
N GLU A 166 8.11 27.31 -8.32
CA GLU A 166 8.17 27.83 -9.68
C GLU A 166 6.74 28.11 -10.16
N ASP A 167 6.60 29.18 -10.93
CA ASP A 167 5.32 29.75 -11.32
C ASP A 167 4.45 28.70 -12.04
N PRO A 168 3.15 28.55 -11.71
CA PRO A 168 2.24 27.78 -12.55
C PRO A 168 2.19 28.25 -14.01
N GLU A 169 2.64 29.47 -14.32
CA GLU A 169 2.80 29.97 -15.69
C GLU A 169 4.09 29.51 -16.40
N ARG A 170 5.07 28.93 -15.70
CA ARG A 170 6.33 28.48 -16.32
C ARG A 170 6.07 27.34 -17.32
N ASP A 171 6.51 27.56 -18.56
CA ASP A 171 6.44 26.59 -19.65
C ASP A 171 7.30 25.35 -19.36
N THR A 172 6.65 24.29 -18.90
CA THR A 172 7.22 22.94 -18.83
C THR A 172 6.32 21.99 -19.60
N VAL A 173 6.84 20.88 -20.11
CA VAL A 173 6.04 19.84 -20.80
C VAL A 173 4.79 19.48 -20.00
N TYR A 174 4.97 19.27 -18.69
CA TYR A 174 3.88 18.98 -17.75
C TYR A 174 2.88 20.14 -17.64
N ASN A 175 3.32 21.38 -17.40
CA ASN A 175 2.42 22.53 -17.27
C ASN A 175 1.69 22.85 -18.58
N ASN A 176 2.34 22.67 -19.74
CA ASN A 176 1.76 22.90 -21.06
C ASN A 176 0.63 21.90 -21.34
N PHE A 177 0.90 20.61 -21.14
CA PHE A 177 -0.10 19.56 -21.25
C PHE A 177 -1.24 19.74 -20.23
N ARG A 178 -0.89 20.05 -18.98
CA ARG A 178 -1.87 20.32 -17.90
C ARG A 178 -2.78 21.51 -18.23
N ARG A 179 -2.26 22.61 -18.76
CA ARG A 179 -3.07 23.77 -19.18
C ARG A 179 -4.06 23.39 -20.28
N LYS A 180 -3.61 22.67 -21.32
CA LYS A 180 -4.44 22.17 -22.44
C LYS A 180 -5.67 21.35 -21.98
N PHE A 181 -5.58 20.63 -20.86
CA PHE A 181 -6.66 19.80 -20.33
C PHE A 181 -7.45 20.41 -19.14
N LEU A 182 -6.81 21.19 -18.26
CA LEU A 182 -7.50 21.82 -17.12
C LEU A 182 -8.14 23.18 -17.45
N GLN A 183 -7.72 23.86 -18.52
CA GLN A 183 -8.30 25.15 -18.95
C GLN A 183 -9.53 25.00 -19.89
N ARG A 184 -10.31 23.92 -19.75
CA ARG A 184 -11.66 23.80 -20.36
C ARG A 184 -12.74 23.96 -19.29
N PRO A 185 -13.15 25.20 -18.93
CA PRO A 185 -14.15 25.42 -17.89
C PRO A 185 -15.57 25.27 -18.46
N ASN A 186 -16.18 24.08 -18.30
CA ASN A 186 -17.61 23.86 -18.56
C ASN A 186 -18.21 22.79 -17.62
N ALA A 187 -17.82 22.80 -16.34
CA ALA A 187 -18.34 21.91 -15.30
C ALA A 187 -18.72 22.64 -13.99
N SER A 188 -18.73 23.98 -14.01
CA SER A 188 -18.81 24.83 -12.80
C SER A 188 -20.13 25.59 -12.68
N ARG A 189 -21.26 25.00 -13.07
CA ARG A 189 -22.57 25.71 -13.09
C ARG A 189 -23.77 24.94 -12.52
N GLU A 190 -23.55 23.87 -11.76
CA GLU A 190 -24.62 23.10 -11.10
C GLU A 190 -24.43 22.92 -9.56
N LEU A 191 -23.57 23.72 -8.92
CA LEU A 191 -23.48 23.79 -7.45
C LEU A 191 -23.59 25.23 -6.93
N ALA A 192 -24.73 25.89 -7.18
CA ALA A 192 -25.08 27.17 -6.56
C ALA A 192 -26.59 27.49 -6.61
N SER A 193 -27.46 26.57 -6.15
CA SER A 193 -28.89 26.90 -5.93
C SER A 193 -29.52 26.05 -4.82
N GLY A 194 -29.54 26.58 -3.60
CA GLY A 194 -30.26 26.00 -2.45
C GLY A 194 -29.87 26.64 -1.12
N SER A 195 -30.73 27.55 -0.61
CA SER A 195 -30.85 28.13 0.74
C SER A 195 -29.58 28.69 1.46
N GLU A 196 -29.59 29.82 2.19
CA GLU A 196 -30.67 30.77 2.51
C GLU A 196 -30.16 32.09 3.14
N ASN A 197 -30.99 33.15 3.03
CA ASN A 197 -31.27 34.24 3.99
C ASN A 197 -30.21 35.24 4.53
N ASN A 198 -30.52 36.54 4.28
CA ASN A 198 -30.45 37.73 5.15
C ASN A 198 -29.15 38.07 5.93
N ASN A 199 -28.55 39.26 5.73
CA ASN A 199 -29.11 40.53 6.25
C ASN A 199 -28.48 41.83 5.68
N ASN A 200 -29.32 42.87 5.58
CA ASN A 200 -29.08 44.32 5.76
C ASN A 200 -28.22 45.17 4.78
N ASN A 201 -28.91 46.17 4.20
CA ASN A 201 -28.54 47.60 4.04
C ASN A 201 -27.38 47.96 3.07
N ASN A 202 -27.42 49.05 2.29
CA ASN A 202 -28.33 50.21 2.23
C ASN A 202 -28.23 50.92 0.85
N ASN A 203 -29.28 51.65 0.43
CA ASN A 203 -29.25 52.80 -0.51
C ASN A 203 -28.80 52.53 -1.99
N ASN A 204 -29.33 53.15 -3.05
CA ASN A 204 -30.21 54.32 -3.17
C ASN A 204 -30.99 54.33 -4.53
N ASN A 205 -32.14 55.01 -4.52
CA ASN A 205 -32.74 55.81 -5.61
C ASN A 205 -33.22 55.17 -6.95
N ASN A 206 -34.56 55.14 -7.04
CA ASN A 206 -35.39 55.95 -7.95
C ASN A 206 -36.14 55.32 -9.15
N ASN A 207 -37.45 55.64 -9.14
CA ASN A 207 -38.39 55.89 -10.25
C ASN A 207 -39.15 54.70 -10.87
N ASN A 208 -40.34 54.48 -10.29
CA ASN A 208 -41.65 54.67 -10.95
C ASN A 208 -41.84 54.11 -12.38
N ASN A 209 -42.68 53.08 -12.51
CA ASN A 209 -44.11 53.31 -12.82
C ASN A 209 -44.95 52.02 -12.70
N ASN A 210 -46.27 52.21 -12.55
CA ASN A 210 -47.26 51.15 -12.39
C ASN A 210 -47.54 50.44 -13.73
N GLU A 211 -47.87 49.14 -13.69
CA GLU A 211 -49.22 48.61 -13.99
C GLU A 211 -49.21 47.08 -14.18
N THR A 212 -50.14 46.40 -13.53
CA THR A 212 -50.61 45.06 -13.87
C THR A 212 -51.84 45.20 -14.77
N PRO A 213 -52.06 44.30 -15.75
CA PRO A 213 -52.97 43.21 -15.41
C PRO A 213 -52.64 41.85 -16.05
N ALA A 214 -53.45 40.86 -15.65
CA ALA A 214 -53.28 39.43 -15.88
C ALA A 214 -53.50 38.92 -17.31
N ALA A 215 -52.91 37.74 -17.55
CA ALA A 215 -53.48 36.60 -18.29
C ALA A 215 -53.97 36.79 -19.74
N ALA A 216 -53.14 36.34 -20.69
CA ALA A 216 -53.58 35.50 -21.81
C ALA A 216 -52.41 34.68 -22.36
N SER A 217 -52.58 33.36 -22.48
CA SER A 217 -51.70 32.53 -23.32
C SER A 217 -52.08 32.69 -24.79
N PRO A 218 -51.11 32.62 -25.71
CA PRO A 218 -51.23 31.54 -26.69
C PRO A 218 -49.91 30.80 -26.93
N GLN A 219 -50.04 29.59 -27.47
CA GLN A 219 -48.93 28.70 -27.82
C GLN A 219 -48.03 29.34 -28.89
N LEU A 220 -46.72 29.28 -28.67
CA LEU A 220 -45.74 29.34 -29.75
C LEU A 220 -44.86 28.08 -29.66
N VAL A 221 -44.96 27.26 -30.70
CA VAL A 221 -44.08 26.12 -30.93
C VAL A 221 -42.69 26.67 -31.21
N VAL A 222 -41.75 26.44 -30.30
CA VAL A 222 -40.33 26.70 -30.53
C VAL A 222 -39.60 25.37 -30.43
N GLU A 223 -39.15 24.87 -31.58
CA GLU A 223 -38.25 23.73 -31.65
C GLU A 223 -36.91 24.09 -30.99
N SER A 224 -36.76 23.74 -29.71
CA SER A 224 -35.49 23.92 -29.01
C SER A 224 -34.49 22.85 -29.47
N SER A 225 -33.85 23.08 -30.63
CA SER A 225 -32.75 22.26 -31.12
C SER A 225 -31.50 22.47 -30.25
N THR A 226 -31.48 21.91 -29.05
CA THR A 226 -30.31 21.91 -28.16
C THR A 226 -29.24 20.97 -28.72
N LYS A 227 -28.48 21.46 -29.70
CA LYS A 227 -27.19 20.87 -30.08
C LYS A 227 -26.25 20.95 -28.88
N SER A 228 -26.19 19.89 -28.10
CA SER A 228 -25.10 19.68 -27.14
C SER A 228 -23.80 19.60 -27.92
N SER A 229 -22.97 20.65 -27.84
CA SER A 229 -21.68 20.72 -28.50
C SER A 229 -20.65 19.90 -27.71
N GLN A 230 -20.85 18.58 -27.66
CA GLN A 230 -19.74 17.66 -27.41
C GLN A 230 -18.65 17.94 -28.46
N PRO A 231 -17.37 18.08 -28.07
CA PRO A 231 -16.30 18.22 -29.05
C PRO A 231 -16.30 16.98 -29.98
N PRO A 232 -15.95 17.14 -31.27
CA PRO A 232 -15.95 16.02 -32.21
C PRO A 232 -15.05 14.88 -31.71
N HIS A 233 -15.53 13.64 -31.82
CA HIS A 233 -14.77 12.44 -31.44
C HIS A 233 -13.55 12.29 -32.36
N ASP A 234 -12.37 12.61 -31.83
CA ASP A 234 -11.09 12.35 -32.49
C ASP A 234 -10.79 10.85 -32.40
N ALA A 235 -10.73 10.17 -33.55
CA ALA A 235 -10.47 8.75 -33.62
C ALA A 235 -8.97 8.38 -33.51
N PHE A 236 -8.06 9.35 -33.42
CA PHE A 236 -6.61 9.13 -33.40
C PHE A 236 -6.11 8.24 -34.56
N GLU A 237 -6.62 8.48 -35.78
CA GLU A 237 -6.22 7.75 -36.98
C GLU A 237 -4.72 7.81 -37.27
N ASP A 238 -4.07 8.91 -36.91
CA ASP A 238 -2.62 9.09 -36.97
C ASP A 238 -1.88 8.05 -36.12
N LEU A 239 -2.36 7.78 -34.90
CA LEU A 239 -1.81 6.74 -34.03
C LEU A 239 -2.12 5.32 -34.56
N GLN A 240 -3.30 5.12 -35.14
CA GLN A 240 -3.66 3.85 -35.78
C GLN A 240 -2.78 3.54 -36.99
N LYS A 241 -2.53 4.52 -37.86
CA LYS A 241 -1.63 4.39 -39.03
C LYS A 241 -0.20 4.07 -38.59
N LEU A 242 0.30 4.69 -37.52
CA LEU A 242 1.61 4.34 -36.95
C LEU A 242 1.67 2.89 -36.43
N LEU A 243 0.60 2.38 -35.82
CA LEU A 243 0.53 0.96 -35.38
C LEU A 243 0.44 -0.05 -36.53
N LEU A 244 -0.02 0.36 -37.72
CA LEU A 244 -0.05 -0.49 -38.91
C LEU A 244 1.32 -0.50 -39.61
N ASN A 245 1.99 0.64 -39.65
CA ASN A 245 3.29 0.79 -40.30
C ASN A 245 4.48 0.34 -39.44
N ALA A 246 4.29 0.11 -38.12
CA ALA A 246 5.35 -0.26 -37.19
C ALA A 246 6.01 -1.62 -37.47
N ASP A 247 5.36 -2.53 -38.20
CA ASP A 247 5.92 -3.85 -38.52
C ASP A 247 7.12 -3.76 -39.50
N ASP A 248 7.19 -2.69 -40.29
CA ASP A 248 8.21 -2.44 -41.33
C ASP A 248 9.48 -1.72 -40.80
N SER A 249 9.43 -1.14 -39.59
CA SER A 249 10.51 -0.28 -39.06
C SER A 249 10.96 -0.71 -37.65
N ARG A 250 11.51 -1.93 -37.53
CA ARG A 250 11.92 -2.54 -36.25
C ARG A 250 13.18 -1.96 -35.60
N MET A 251 13.82 -0.93 -36.19
CA MET A 251 15.17 -0.48 -35.86
C MET A 251 15.31 1.05 -35.81
N ASP A 252 14.53 1.73 -34.96
CA ASP A 252 14.77 3.14 -34.63
C ASP A 252 14.61 3.38 -33.13
N ASP A 253 15.73 3.61 -32.43
CA ASP A 253 15.74 3.72 -30.97
C ASP A 253 15.10 5.03 -30.45
N PHE A 254 14.82 5.97 -31.36
CA PHE A 254 14.07 7.20 -31.07
C PHE A 254 12.55 7.08 -31.28
N SER A 255 12.04 5.87 -31.58
CA SER A 255 10.60 5.59 -31.66
C SER A 255 9.89 5.78 -30.31
N VAL A 256 8.81 6.58 -30.31
CA VAL A 256 7.91 6.74 -29.14
C VAL A 256 7.12 5.45 -28.87
N ILE A 257 6.77 4.70 -29.92
CA ILE A 257 6.08 3.42 -29.81
C ILE A 257 7.16 2.33 -29.77
N LYS A 258 7.21 1.57 -28.68
CA LYS A 258 8.15 0.46 -28.50
C LYS A 258 7.42 -0.87 -28.62
N SER A 259 7.72 -1.64 -29.66
CA SER A 259 7.31 -3.04 -29.81
C SER A 259 8.21 -3.96 -28.97
N GLU A 260 7.68 -5.08 -28.49
CA GLU A 260 8.52 -6.11 -27.86
C GLU A 260 9.25 -6.93 -28.93
N VAL A 261 10.55 -7.16 -28.75
CA VAL A 261 11.36 -7.98 -29.66
C VAL A 261 10.89 -9.44 -29.56
N LEU A 262 10.73 -10.12 -30.69
CA LEU A 262 10.15 -11.48 -30.75
C LEU A 262 10.98 -12.53 -29.99
N GLU A 263 12.32 -12.46 -30.06
CA GLU A 263 13.24 -13.34 -29.33
C GLU A 263 13.02 -13.27 -27.80
N ASP A 264 12.62 -12.10 -27.32
CA ASP A 264 12.37 -11.80 -25.91
C ASP A 264 11.10 -12.51 -25.40
N VAL A 265 10.16 -12.86 -26.30
CA VAL A 265 8.87 -13.51 -25.99
C VAL A 265 9.02 -15.02 -25.74
N GLU A 266 10.02 -15.68 -26.34
CA GLU A 266 10.19 -17.14 -26.25
C GLU A 266 10.62 -17.58 -24.84
N GLU A 267 11.50 -16.83 -24.18
CA GLU A 267 11.86 -17.07 -22.78
C GLU A 267 10.82 -16.49 -21.80
N ASN A 268 9.72 -17.21 -21.57
CA ASN A 268 8.76 -16.88 -20.50
C ASN A 268 8.57 -18.01 -19.48
N PRO A 269 9.64 -18.45 -18.76
CA PRO A 269 9.59 -19.58 -17.85
C PRO A 269 8.75 -19.30 -16.61
N SER A 270 8.17 -20.36 -16.03
CA SER A 270 7.42 -20.31 -14.78
C SER A 270 8.28 -20.46 -13.52
N VAL A 271 7.76 -20.04 -12.36
CA VAL A 271 8.36 -20.31 -11.05
C VAL A 271 8.56 -21.81 -10.86
N ALA A 272 7.62 -22.65 -11.28
CA ALA A 272 7.74 -24.10 -11.17
C ALA A 272 8.89 -24.67 -12.00
N GLU A 273 9.09 -24.16 -13.23
CA GLU A 273 10.21 -24.57 -14.09
C GLU A 273 11.56 -24.19 -13.45
N LEU A 274 11.73 -22.93 -13.05
CA LEU A 274 13.00 -22.41 -12.50
C LEU A 274 13.34 -22.94 -11.11
N LYS A 275 12.34 -23.33 -10.31
CA LYS A 275 12.53 -23.92 -8.97
C LYS A 275 12.38 -25.45 -8.97
N HIS A 276 12.16 -26.06 -10.15
CA HIS A 276 11.88 -27.48 -10.35
C HIS A 276 10.76 -28.04 -9.43
N LEU A 277 9.74 -27.21 -9.16
CA LEU A 277 8.61 -27.58 -8.30
C LEU A 277 7.65 -28.50 -9.06
N LYS A 278 7.12 -29.50 -8.36
CA LYS A 278 6.07 -30.38 -8.89
C LYS A 278 4.87 -30.34 -7.94
N PRO A 279 3.62 -30.29 -8.46
CA PRO A 279 2.43 -30.34 -7.63
C PRO A 279 2.37 -31.66 -6.86
N GLY A 280 2.30 -31.57 -5.54
CA GLY A 280 2.09 -32.71 -4.65
C GLY A 280 0.60 -32.93 -4.38
N LYS A 281 0.28 -34.03 -3.69
CA LYS A 281 -1.11 -34.37 -3.32
C LYS A 281 -1.79 -33.32 -2.42
N ASN A 282 -1.00 -32.52 -1.68
CA ASN A 282 -1.47 -31.52 -0.73
C ASN A 282 -1.30 -30.07 -1.24
N THR A 283 -1.00 -29.87 -2.52
CA THR A 283 -0.80 -28.53 -3.11
C THR A 283 -2.10 -27.75 -3.17
N THR A 284 -2.14 -26.58 -2.53
CA THR A 284 -3.31 -25.68 -2.46
C THR A 284 -3.56 -24.97 -3.79
N LEU A 285 -4.70 -24.27 -3.92
CA LEU A 285 -4.95 -23.39 -5.09
C LEU A 285 -3.92 -22.25 -5.15
N LEU A 286 -3.54 -21.70 -3.99
CA LEU A 286 -2.54 -20.64 -3.91
C LEU A 286 -1.15 -21.12 -4.35
N ASP A 287 -0.75 -22.34 -3.96
CA ASP A 287 0.50 -22.95 -4.43
C ASP A 287 0.49 -23.18 -5.95
N LYS A 288 -0.64 -23.63 -6.51
CA LYS A 288 -0.81 -23.78 -7.98
C LYS A 288 -0.67 -22.44 -8.68
N PHE A 289 -1.27 -21.38 -8.14
CA PHE A 289 -1.12 -20.03 -8.65
C PHE A 289 0.35 -19.56 -8.58
N HIS A 290 1.02 -19.71 -7.42
CA HIS A 290 2.44 -19.36 -7.24
C HIS A 290 3.37 -20.09 -8.21
N MET A 291 3.14 -21.38 -8.45
CA MET A 291 3.87 -22.18 -9.43
C MET A 291 3.69 -21.71 -10.88
N GLN A 292 2.53 -21.13 -11.22
CA GLN A 292 2.20 -20.65 -12.56
C GLN A 292 2.65 -19.23 -12.88
N ILE A 293 3.13 -18.45 -11.89
CA ILE A 293 3.74 -17.12 -12.11
C ILE A 293 4.90 -17.26 -13.11
N ARG A 294 5.01 -16.36 -14.09
CA ARG A 294 6.05 -16.40 -15.14
C ARG A 294 6.94 -15.15 -15.16
N LYS A 295 8.03 -15.19 -15.93
CA LYS A 295 8.98 -14.07 -16.11
C LYS A 295 8.31 -12.76 -16.53
N ARG A 296 7.30 -12.82 -17.43
CA ARG A 296 6.62 -11.64 -18.02
C ARG A 296 5.24 -11.29 -17.45
N GLU A 297 4.56 -12.20 -16.77
CA GLU A 297 3.19 -12.01 -16.26
C GLU A 297 2.94 -12.78 -14.95
N LEU A 298 2.05 -12.27 -14.11
CA LEU A 298 1.72 -12.86 -12.82
C LEU A 298 0.78 -14.07 -12.94
N TYR A 299 -0.06 -14.07 -13.98
CA TYR A 299 -0.93 -15.17 -14.35
C TYR A 299 -1.22 -15.10 -15.85
N SER A 300 -1.54 -16.24 -16.47
CA SER A 300 -1.86 -16.29 -17.89
C SER A 300 -3.30 -15.89 -18.19
N LYS A 301 -3.52 -15.39 -19.42
CA LYS A 301 -4.84 -15.03 -19.93
C LYS A 301 -5.79 -16.25 -19.90
N GLY A 302 -6.93 -16.10 -19.24
CA GLY A 302 -7.92 -17.18 -19.09
C GLY A 302 -7.54 -18.28 -18.09
N SER A 303 -6.56 -18.06 -17.21
CA SER A 303 -6.19 -19.03 -16.19
C SER A 303 -7.36 -19.38 -15.26
N ARG A 304 -7.78 -20.65 -15.29
CA ARG A 304 -8.83 -21.20 -14.41
C ARG A 304 -8.46 -21.11 -12.93
N VAL A 305 -7.18 -21.30 -12.60
CA VAL A 305 -6.69 -21.23 -11.22
C VAL A 305 -6.95 -19.86 -10.59
N VAL A 306 -6.99 -18.79 -11.39
CA VAL A 306 -7.34 -17.45 -10.88
C VAL A 306 -8.83 -17.36 -10.54
N GLU A 307 -9.71 -17.87 -11.39
CA GLU A 307 -11.15 -17.88 -11.11
C GLU A 307 -11.48 -18.77 -9.90
N ASP A 308 -10.90 -19.97 -9.83
CA ASP A 308 -11.01 -20.90 -8.69
C ASP A 308 -10.53 -20.24 -7.38
N LEU A 309 -9.48 -19.41 -7.45
CA LEU A 309 -8.90 -18.71 -6.29
C LEU A 309 -9.77 -17.54 -5.82
N LEU A 310 -10.41 -16.81 -6.75
CA LEU A 310 -11.41 -15.78 -6.40
C LEU A 310 -12.62 -16.43 -5.71
N GLU A 311 -13.17 -17.50 -6.29
CA GLU A 311 -14.30 -18.24 -5.70
C GLU A 311 -13.96 -18.83 -4.32
N PHE A 312 -12.73 -19.36 -4.16
CA PHE A 312 -12.25 -19.86 -2.88
C PHE A 312 -12.23 -18.75 -1.82
N MET A 313 -11.63 -17.59 -2.11
CA MET A 313 -11.54 -16.47 -1.15
C MET A 313 -12.92 -15.88 -0.82
N ALA A 314 -13.85 -15.88 -1.78
CA ALA A 314 -15.22 -15.41 -1.58
C ALA A 314 -16.03 -16.30 -0.62
N ASN A 315 -15.83 -17.62 -0.65
CA ASN A 315 -16.78 -18.57 -0.03
C ASN A 315 -16.24 -19.40 1.14
N GLN A 316 -14.92 -19.62 1.25
CA GLN A 316 -14.38 -20.57 2.22
C GLN A 316 -14.38 -20.04 3.67
N PRO A 317 -14.56 -20.88 4.70
CA PRO A 317 -14.58 -20.43 6.08
C PRO A 317 -13.19 -19.91 6.51
N ILE A 318 -13.17 -18.76 7.18
CA ILE A 318 -11.96 -18.19 7.79
C ILE A 318 -11.73 -18.90 9.13
N VAL A 319 -10.54 -19.43 9.35
CA VAL A 319 -10.18 -20.15 10.61
C VAL A 319 -9.37 -19.30 11.58
N HIS A 320 -8.67 -18.29 11.07
CA HIS A 320 -7.95 -17.33 11.90
C HIS A 320 -7.86 -15.96 11.20
N ALA A 321 -7.91 -14.90 11.99
CA ALA A 321 -7.77 -13.52 11.53
C ALA A 321 -6.70 -12.80 12.37
N SER A 322 -5.61 -12.37 11.76
CA SER A 322 -4.51 -11.65 12.43
C SER A 322 -4.24 -10.29 11.78
N GLU A 323 -3.51 -9.41 12.46
CA GLU A 323 -3.20 -8.09 11.91
C GLU A 323 -1.90 -8.13 11.10
N LYS A 324 -1.92 -7.56 9.89
CA LYS A 324 -0.70 -7.49 9.09
C LYS A 324 0.24 -6.42 9.65
N SER A 325 1.34 -6.87 10.26
CA SER A 325 2.41 -5.99 10.74
C SER A 325 3.03 -5.11 9.62
N GLY A 326 3.50 -3.92 10.00
CA GLY A 326 4.18 -2.97 9.13
C GLY A 326 3.31 -2.23 8.11
N GLY A 327 1.97 -2.25 8.26
CA GLY A 327 1.06 -1.43 7.46
C GLY A 327 0.93 0.01 7.99
N THR A 328 0.59 0.95 7.10
CA THR A 328 0.18 2.31 7.50
C THR A 328 -1.27 2.31 8.00
N GLN A 329 -2.19 1.79 7.20
CA GLN A 329 -3.60 1.61 7.52
C GLN A 329 -3.92 0.13 7.84
N LEU A 330 -5.10 -0.09 8.46
CA LEU A 330 -5.60 -1.40 8.89
C LEU A 330 -5.69 -2.40 7.73
N LYS A 331 -5.01 -3.54 7.87
CA LYS A 331 -5.00 -4.68 6.94
C LYS A 331 -4.97 -5.96 7.77
N LEU A 332 -5.87 -6.91 7.52
CA LEU A 332 -5.88 -8.20 8.21
C LEU A 332 -5.35 -9.31 7.31
N VAL A 333 -4.74 -10.33 7.90
CA VAL A 333 -4.41 -11.60 7.26
C VAL A 333 -5.48 -12.61 7.65
N MET A 334 -6.19 -13.13 6.65
CA MET A 334 -7.23 -14.14 6.82
C MET A 334 -6.69 -15.49 6.40
N ASP A 335 -6.64 -16.42 7.35
CA ASP A 335 -6.17 -17.79 7.15
C ASP A 335 -7.34 -18.74 6.91
N TYR A 336 -7.16 -19.67 5.97
CA TYR A 336 -8.11 -20.71 5.60
C TYR A 336 -7.64 -22.10 6.08
N PRO A 337 -8.54 -23.11 6.19
CA PRO A 337 -8.22 -24.43 6.77
C PRO A 337 -7.02 -25.16 6.13
N ASN A 338 -6.71 -24.86 4.87
CA ASN A 338 -5.64 -25.45 4.09
C ASN A 338 -4.32 -24.63 4.11
N LYS A 339 -4.19 -23.66 5.03
CA LYS A 339 -3.07 -22.70 5.11
C LYS A 339 -2.96 -21.73 3.93
N MET A 340 -3.96 -21.64 3.05
CA MET A 340 -4.06 -20.49 2.16
C MET A 340 -4.30 -19.22 2.98
N GLN A 341 -3.79 -18.09 2.49
CA GLN A 341 -3.94 -16.79 3.14
C GLN A 341 -4.47 -15.76 2.13
N ALA A 342 -5.33 -14.86 2.60
CA ALA A 342 -5.77 -13.69 1.87
C ALA A 342 -5.56 -12.41 2.69
N LEU A 343 -5.17 -11.32 2.04
CA LEU A 343 -5.05 -10.01 2.63
C LEU A 343 -6.41 -9.31 2.56
N PHE A 344 -7.03 -9.11 3.72
CA PHE A 344 -8.30 -8.42 3.86
C PHE A 344 -8.09 -6.92 4.10
N LYS A 345 -8.78 -6.10 3.32
CA LYS A 345 -8.96 -4.67 3.59
C LYS A 345 -10.46 -4.38 3.79
N PRO A 346 -10.88 -3.83 4.93
CA PRO A 346 -12.29 -3.57 5.22
C PRO A 346 -12.83 -2.37 4.46
N MET A 347 -14.14 -2.38 4.19
CA MET A 347 -14.88 -1.20 3.77
C MET A 347 -14.85 -0.13 4.86
N ARG A 348 -14.53 1.11 4.46
CA ARG A 348 -14.55 2.30 5.34
C ARG A 348 -15.70 3.26 5.03
N PHE A 349 -16.04 3.41 3.76
CA PHE A 349 -16.96 4.43 3.27
C PHE A 349 -17.87 3.88 2.16
N PRO A 350 -19.05 4.49 1.93
CA PRO A 350 -19.90 4.18 0.78
C PRO A 350 -19.19 4.52 -0.55
N ARG A 351 -19.68 3.95 -1.66
CA ARG A 351 -19.03 4.00 -2.99
C ARG A 351 -18.95 5.43 -3.56
N GLU A 352 -19.84 6.31 -3.11
CA GLU A 352 -20.01 7.70 -3.50
C GLU A 352 -19.03 8.64 -2.75
N GLN A 353 -18.39 8.17 -1.68
CA GLN A 353 -17.49 8.98 -0.87
C GLN A 353 -16.19 9.28 -1.62
N GLN A 354 -16.00 10.56 -1.96
CA GLN A 354 -14.79 11.04 -2.62
C GLN A 354 -13.71 11.44 -1.62
N THR A 355 -12.44 11.34 -2.06
CA THR A 355 -11.29 11.94 -1.37
C THR A 355 -11.47 13.46 -1.30
N LEU A 356 -11.46 14.03 -0.09
CA LEU A 356 -11.63 15.47 0.11
C LEU A 356 -10.58 16.27 -0.70
N PRO A 357 -10.92 17.43 -1.30
CA PRO A 357 -9.98 18.21 -2.11
C PRO A 357 -8.66 18.54 -1.39
N ASN A 358 -8.74 18.82 -0.09
CA ASN A 358 -7.62 19.19 0.77
C ASN A 358 -6.82 18.00 1.34
N HIS A 359 -7.24 16.75 1.09
CA HIS A 359 -6.47 15.58 1.52
C HIS A 359 -5.27 15.37 0.59
N PHE A 360 -4.08 15.27 1.18
CA PHE A 360 -2.88 14.85 0.48
C PHE A 360 -2.97 13.35 0.17
N TYR A 361 -2.37 12.91 -0.94
CA TYR A 361 -2.29 11.51 -1.35
C TYR A 361 -1.81 10.59 -0.22
N PHE A 362 -0.75 11.00 0.49
CA PHE A 362 -0.17 10.23 1.60
C PHE A 362 -1.06 10.13 2.85
N THR A 363 -2.12 10.95 2.96
CA THR A 363 -3.13 10.89 4.02
C THR A 363 -4.46 10.26 3.57
N ASP A 364 -4.66 9.98 2.27
CA ASP A 364 -5.95 9.48 1.81
C ASP A 364 -6.26 8.07 2.39
N TYR A 365 -7.53 7.78 2.63
CA TYR A 365 -7.93 6.47 3.15
C TYR A 365 -7.81 5.41 2.06
N GLU A 366 -7.38 4.20 2.45
CA GLU A 366 -7.46 3.05 1.56
C GLU A 366 -8.94 2.60 1.40
N ARG A 367 -9.30 2.29 0.16
CA ARG A 367 -10.60 1.80 -0.29
C ARG A 367 -10.44 0.36 -0.77
N HIS A 368 -11.21 -0.55 -0.19
CA HIS A 368 -11.19 -1.98 -0.54
C HIS A 368 -11.69 -2.22 -1.98
N ASN A 369 -12.75 -1.51 -2.39
CA ASN A 369 -13.31 -1.59 -3.74
C ASN A 369 -12.34 -1.06 -4.82
N ALA A 370 -11.38 -0.20 -4.45
CA ALA A 370 -10.31 0.22 -5.35
C ALA A 370 -9.31 -0.90 -5.65
N GLU A 371 -9.02 -1.80 -4.70
CA GLU A 371 -8.17 -2.98 -4.95
C GLU A 371 -8.86 -3.98 -5.90
N ILE A 372 -10.17 -4.22 -5.70
CA ILE A 372 -10.98 -5.08 -6.58
C ILE A 372 -11.00 -4.49 -8.00
N ALA A 373 -11.39 -3.22 -8.14
CA ALA A 373 -11.44 -2.55 -9.43
C ALA A 373 -10.07 -2.47 -10.13
N ALA A 374 -8.98 -2.28 -9.37
CA ALA A 374 -7.61 -2.30 -9.89
C ALA A 374 -7.24 -3.64 -10.53
N PHE A 375 -7.59 -4.77 -9.90
CA PHE A 375 -7.38 -6.10 -10.46
C PHE A 375 -8.16 -6.32 -11.77
N HIS A 376 -9.44 -5.94 -11.82
CA HIS A 376 -10.24 -6.03 -13.04
C HIS A 376 -9.70 -5.13 -14.17
N LEU A 377 -9.24 -3.92 -13.85
CA LEU A 377 -8.65 -3.00 -14.83
C LEU A 377 -7.31 -3.52 -15.38
N ASP A 378 -6.43 -4.02 -14.51
CA ASP A 378 -5.13 -4.62 -14.87
C ASP A 378 -5.30 -5.83 -15.80
N ARG A 379 -6.35 -6.63 -15.56
CA ARG A 379 -6.77 -7.74 -16.41
C ARG A 379 -7.28 -7.28 -17.78
N LEU A 380 -8.11 -6.24 -17.83
CA LEU A 380 -8.70 -5.71 -19.08
C LEU A 380 -7.70 -4.96 -19.97
N LEU A 381 -6.71 -4.30 -19.36
CA LEU A 381 -5.57 -3.70 -20.05
C LEU A 381 -4.53 -4.74 -20.53
N ASP A 382 -4.79 -6.04 -20.31
CA ASP A 382 -3.95 -7.17 -20.71
C ASP A 382 -2.58 -7.21 -19.99
N PHE A 383 -2.40 -6.43 -18.91
CA PHE A 383 -1.15 -6.37 -18.13
C PHE A 383 -0.89 -7.64 -17.32
N ARG A 384 -1.90 -8.10 -16.56
CA ARG A 384 -1.82 -9.28 -15.67
C ARG A 384 -0.65 -9.19 -14.67
N ARG A 385 -0.54 -8.06 -13.98
CA ARG A 385 0.51 -7.75 -12.98
C ARG A 385 -0.06 -7.43 -11.58
N CYS A 386 -1.37 -7.28 -11.44
CA CYS A 386 -2.07 -7.15 -10.17
C CYS A 386 -2.43 -8.53 -9.60
N MET A 387 -2.28 -8.71 -8.30
CA MET A 387 -2.75 -9.94 -7.62
C MET A 387 -4.26 -10.14 -7.81
N PRO A 388 -4.77 -11.39 -7.83
CA PRO A 388 -6.19 -11.67 -7.77
C PRO A 388 -6.83 -11.08 -6.51
N VAL A 389 -7.90 -10.29 -6.69
CA VAL A 389 -8.69 -9.68 -5.61
C VAL A 389 -10.17 -9.93 -5.86
N THR A 390 -10.90 -10.38 -4.84
CA THR A 390 -12.37 -10.49 -4.86
C THR A 390 -12.98 -9.72 -3.69
N GLY A 391 -14.23 -9.29 -3.81
CA GLY A 391 -15.04 -8.82 -2.69
C GLY A 391 -15.67 -9.97 -1.91
N ARG A 392 -15.93 -9.72 -0.62
CA ARG A 392 -16.75 -10.58 0.25
C ARG A 392 -17.34 -9.77 1.40
N THR A 393 -18.56 -10.13 1.79
CA THR A 393 -19.20 -9.64 3.02
C THR A 393 -19.05 -10.68 4.13
N LEU A 394 -18.56 -10.26 5.28
CA LEU A 394 -18.29 -11.09 6.45
C LEU A 394 -19.29 -10.83 7.58
N ASN A 395 -19.60 -11.86 8.35
CA ASN A 395 -20.08 -11.65 9.72
C ASN A 395 -18.87 -11.43 10.64
N MET A 396 -18.67 -10.19 11.09
CA MET A 396 -17.59 -9.79 11.99
C MET A 396 -17.54 -10.59 13.29
N THR A 397 -18.69 -11.03 13.81
CA THR A 397 -18.78 -11.80 15.06
C THR A 397 -18.13 -13.17 14.88
N THR A 398 -18.49 -13.90 13.83
CA THR A 398 -18.04 -15.29 13.62
C THR A 398 -16.73 -15.40 12.83
N GLU A 399 -16.47 -14.49 11.90
CA GLU A 399 -15.35 -14.59 10.94
C GLU A 399 -14.18 -13.65 11.25
N ILE A 400 -14.29 -12.81 12.28
CA ILE A 400 -13.17 -11.98 12.78
C ILE A 400 -13.04 -12.10 14.30
N TYR A 401 -14.06 -11.67 15.05
CA TYR A 401 -14.00 -11.57 16.52
C TYR A 401 -13.78 -12.92 17.22
N GLN A 402 -14.45 -13.99 16.79
CA GLN A 402 -14.28 -15.33 17.36
C GLN A 402 -13.01 -16.06 16.93
N VAL A 403 -12.33 -15.60 15.87
CA VAL A 403 -11.18 -16.27 15.25
C VAL A 403 -9.88 -15.46 15.33
N THR A 404 -9.87 -14.34 16.06
CA THR A 404 -8.71 -13.45 16.21
C THR A 404 -8.02 -13.58 17.57
N ASP A 405 -6.74 -13.22 17.60
CA ASP A 405 -5.92 -13.23 18.80
C ASP A 405 -6.08 -11.95 19.67
N SER A 406 -5.56 -12.04 20.89
CA SER A 406 -5.77 -11.04 21.96
C SER A 406 -5.35 -9.60 21.64
N ASP A 407 -4.63 -9.35 20.55
CA ASP A 407 -4.16 -8.01 20.18
C ASP A 407 -5.19 -7.20 19.38
N ILE A 408 -5.87 -7.80 18.40
CA ILE A 408 -7.01 -7.14 17.74
C ILE A 408 -8.25 -7.25 18.63
N LEU A 409 -8.43 -8.38 19.33
CA LEU A 409 -9.61 -8.66 20.17
C LEU A 409 -9.91 -7.52 21.18
N LYS A 410 -8.87 -6.91 21.76
CA LYS A 410 -8.98 -5.78 22.71
C LYS A 410 -9.46 -4.47 22.07
N THR A 411 -9.46 -4.37 20.74
CA THR A 411 -9.88 -3.17 19.99
C THR A 411 -11.36 -3.22 19.58
N PHE A 412 -12.06 -4.33 19.87
CA PHE A 412 -13.49 -4.46 19.58
C PHE A 412 -14.35 -3.74 20.62
N PHE A 413 -15.41 -3.08 20.15
CA PHE A 413 -16.41 -2.41 20.98
C PHE A 413 -17.75 -2.34 20.25
N VAL A 414 -18.81 -1.94 20.97
CA VAL A 414 -20.13 -1.66 20.37
C VAL A 414 -20.31 -0.14 20.29
N SER A 415 -20.64 0.35 19.10
CA SER A 415 -20.93 1.77 18.86
C SER A 415 -22.24 2.21 19.54
N PRO A 416 -22.48 3.53 19.73
CA PRO A 416 -23.76 4.05 20.21
C PRO A 416 -24.97 3.65 19.33
N ALA A 417 -24.74 3.30 18.06
CA ALA A 417 -25.76 2.80 17.13
C ALA A 417 -26.03 1.28 17.25
N GLY A 418 -25.37 0.57 18.16
CA GLY A 418 -25.52 -0.87 18.36
C GLY A 418 -24.73 -1.76 17.38
N ASN A 419 -23.94 -1.17 16.48
CA ASN A 419 -23.09 -1.91 15.56
C ASN A 419 -21.78 -2.35 16.24
N LEU A 420 -21.29 -3.54 15.90
CA LEU A 420 -19.99 -4.06 16.31
C LEU A 420 -18.88 -3.34 15.52
N CYS A 421 -17.86 -2.86 16.22
CA CYS A 421 -16.76 -2.11 15.64
C CYS A 421 -15.41 -2.61 16.16
N PHE A 422 -14.33 -2.35 15.41
CA PHE A 422 -12.95 -2.53 15.83
C PHE A 422 -12.02 -1.55 15.11
N HIS A 423 -10.85 -1.27 15.68
CA HIS A 423 -9.89 -0.34 15.07
C HIS A 423 -8.49 -0.91 14.79
N GLY A 424 -8.10 -2.03 15.41
CA GLY A 424 -6.76 -2.62 15.23
C GLY A 424 -5.61 -1.72 15.71
N LYS A 425 -4.37 -1.98 15.28
CA LYS A 425 -3.14 -1.27 15.68
C LYS A 425 -2.23 -0.95 14.49
N CYS A 426 -2.64 0.00 13.67
CA CYS A 426 -1.82 0.60 12.61
C CYS A 426 -1.41 2.05 12.93
N THR A 427 -0.54 2.65 12.11
CA THR A 427 -0.03 4.01 12.36
C THR A 427 -0.99 5.12 11.95
N TYR A 428 -1.90 4.86 11.00
CA TYR A 428 -2.84 5.82 10.42
C TYR A 428 -4.28 5.31 10.60
N TYR A 429 -5.11 6.04 11.35
CA TYR A 429 -6.56 5.80 11.43
C TYR A 429 -6.94 4.42 12.04
N CYS A 430 -6.18 3.99 13.05
CA CYS A 430 -6.48 2.83 13.91
C CYS A 430 -6.74 3.27 15.36
N ASP A 431 -7.80 4.06 15.52
CA ASP A 431 -8.29 4.60 16.78
C ASP A 431 -9.83 4.57 16.82
N THR A 432 -10.43 4.84 17.97
CA THR A 432 -11.89 4.79 18.16
C THR A 432 -12.68 5.72 17.23
N SER A 433 -12.10 6.86 16.80
CA SER A 433 -12.77 7.81 15.90
C SER A 433 -12.73 7.39 14.43
N HIS A 434 -11.83 6.47 14.06
CA HIS A 434 -11.67 5.92 12.72
C HIS A 434 -11.92 4.41 12.64
N ALA A 435 -12.64 3.86 13.63
CA ALA A 435 -12.95 2.44 13.72
C ALA A 435 -13.77 1.95 12.52
N ILE A 436 -13.55 0.68 12.16
CA ILE A 436 -14.39 -0.05 11.22
C ILE A 436 -15.60 -0.58 11.98
N CYS A 437 -16.80 -0.33 11.47
CA CYS A 437 -18.05 -0.80 12.05
C CYS A 437 -18.85 -1.60 11.02
N GLY A 438 -19.53 -2.66 11.48
CA GLY A 438 -20.46 -3.40 10.65
C GLY A 438 -21.73 -2.60 10.35
N SER A 439 -22.37 -2.87 9.20
CA SER A 439 -23.65 -2.27 8.82
C SER A 439 -24.44 -3.22 7.90
N PRO A 440 -25.63 -3.70 8.31
CA PRO A 440 -26.22 -3.57 9.63
C PRO A 440 -25.47 -4.42 10.67
N LYS A 441 -25.37 -3.94 11.91
CA LYS A 441 -24.88 -4.64 13.10
C LYS A 441 -23.44 -5.16 13.01
N ASP A 442 -23.23 -6.33 12.41
CA ASP A 442 -21.97 -7.06 12.35
C ASP A 442 -21.60 -7.51 10.92
N GLN A 443 -22.30 -7.01 9.90
CA GLN A 443 -21.97 -7.27 8.50
C GLN A 443 -20.90 -6.30 8.00
N LEU A 444 -19.78 -6.82 7.49
CA LEU A 444 -18.66 -6.01 7.01
C LEU A 444 -18.17 -6.50 5.65
N GLU A 445 -18.32 -5.64 4.65
CA GLU A 445 -17.75 -5.83 3.33
C GLU A 445 -16.23 -5.57 3.34
N GLY A 446 -15.47 -6.25 2.48
CA GLY A 446 -14.07 -5.95 2.24
C GLY A 446 -13.48 -6.70 1.04
N SER A 447 -12.26 -6.32 0.68
CA SER A 447 -11.52 -6.92 -0.43
C SER A 447 -10.54 -7.97 0.06
N PHE A 448 -10.55 -9.13 -0.57
CA PHE A 448 -9.67 -10.26 -0.32
C PHE A 448 -8.68 -10.40 -1.47
N ALA A 449 -7.44 -9.95 -1.25
CA ALA A 449 -6.35 -10.14 -2.20
C ALA A 449 -5.59 -11.43 -1.87
N ALA A 450 -5.33 -12.27 -2.87
CA ALA A 450 -4.51 -13.46 -2.69
C ALA A 450 -3.10 -13.07 -2.22
N PHE A 451 -2.46 -13.89 -1.38
CA PHE A 451 -1.09 -13.64 -0.94
C PHE A 451 -0.07 -13.91 -2.05
N LEU A 452 0.95 -13.06 -2.16
CA LEU A 452 2.15 -13.34 -2.95
C LEU A 452 2.93 -14.52 -2.32
N PRO A 453 3.78 -15.22 -3.11
CA PRO A 453 4.67 -16.22 -2.55
C PRO A 453 5.48 -15.68 -1.37
N ASP A 454 5.75 -16.57 -0.40
CA ASP A 454 6.58 -16.21 0.74
C ASP A 454 8.00 -15.84 0.28
N LYS A 455 8.59 -14.86 0.96
CA LYS A 455 9.88 -14.28 0.59
C LYS A 455 11.05 -15.28 0.74
N SER A 456 10.89 -16.35 1.52
CA SER A 456 11.87 -17.45 1.61
C SER A 456 11.86 -18.37 0.38
N VAL A 457 10.70 -18.54 -0.27
CA VAL A 457 10.53 -19.42 -1.44
C VAL A 457 10.84 -18.67 -2.73
N VAL A 458 10.20 -17.51 -2.93
CA VAL A 458 10.41 -16.62 -4.08
C VAL A 458 10.74 -15.20 -3.57
N PRO A 459 12.03 -14.89 -3.37
CA PRO A 459 12.45 -13.58 -2.89
C PRO A 459 12.00 -12.45 -3.84
N ARG A 460 11.47 -11.38 -3.24
CA ARG A 460 11.08 -10.15 -3.95
C ARG A 460 12.08 -9.03 -3.66
N LYS A 461 12.29 -8.13 -4.62
CA LYS A 461 13.06 -6.89 -4.46
C LYS A 461 12.09 -5.71 -4.49
N VAL A 462 12.14 -4.88 -3.45
CA VAL A 462 11.44 -3.60 -3.40
C VAL A 462 12.34 -2.57 -4.07
N TRP A 463 11.76 -1.73 -4.92
CA TRP A 463 12.46 -0.66 -5.62
C TRP A 463 11.79 0.68 -5.31
N ARG A 464 12.60 1.72 -5.09
CA ARG A 464 12.12 3.10 -5.01
C ARG A 464 11.71 3.57 -6.40
N HIS A 465 10.47 4.04 -6.53
CA HIS A 465 9.97 4.58 -7.79
C HIS A 465 10.70 5.90 -8.12
N PRO A 466 11.22 6.13 -9.34
CA PRO A 466 11.90 7.38 -9.68
C PRO A 466 10.96 8.58 -9.52
N TRP A 467 9.75 8.48 -10.06
CA TRP A 467 8.67 9.46 -9.86
C TRP A 467 7.96 9.36 -8.50
N ARG A 468 8.64 8.87 -7.46
CA ARG A 468 8.11 8.95 -6.09
C ARG A 468 7.89 10.42 -5.74
N ARG A 469 6.69 10.77 -5.28
CA ARG A 469 6.36 12.10 -4.76
C ARG A 469 7.21 12.47 -3.52
N SER A 470 7.13 13.72 -3.06
CA SER A 470 7.91 14.16 -1.89
C SER A 470 7.48 13.52 -0.57
N TYR A 471 6.19 13.19 -0.41
CA TYR A 471 5.57 12.84 0.88
C TYR A 471 5.70 13.98 1.91
N HIS A 472 5.73 15.22 1.43
CA HIS A 472 5.94 16.40 2.26
C HIS A 472 5.05 17.57 1.80
N LYS A 473 4.42 18.26 2.76
CA LYS A 473 3.40 19.30 2.52
C LYS A 473 3.88 20.53 1.75
N ARG A 474 5.20 20.78 1.71
CA ARG A 474 5.82 22.01 1.16
C ARG A 474 6.91 21.77 0.13
N LEU A 475 7.40 20.54 -0.02
CA LEU A 475 8.49 20.23 -0.94
C LEU A 475 7.90 19.54 -2.17
N LYS A 476 8.32 19.98 -3.36
CA LYS A 476 8.08 19.26 -4.61
C LYS A 476 9.17 18.20 -4.80
N ALA A 477 8.86 17.13 -5.51
CA ALA A 477 9.88 16.18 -6.00
C ALA A 477 10.59 16.76 -7.23
N GLN A 478 11.81 16.30 -7.52
CA GLN A 478 12.61 16.85 -8.64
C GLN A 478 11.85 16.77 -9.97
N TRP A 479 11.22 15.63 -10.26
CA TRP A 479 10.41 15.41 -11.46
C TRP A 479 9.16 16.29 -11.56
N GLU A 480 8.70 16.93 -10.47
CA GLU A 480 7.60 17.91 -10.49
C GLU A 480 8.09 19.32 -10.88
N THR A 481 9.41 19.53 -10.96
CA THR A 481 10.05 20.82 -11.30
C THR A 481 10.94 20.76 -12.54
N ASP A 482 11.37 19.56 -12.93
CA ASP A 482 12.34 19.30 -14.00
C ASP A 482 11.62 18.60 -15.17
N SER A 483 11.60 19.24 -16.34
CA SER A 483 11.00 18.69 -17.56
C SER A 483 11.78 17.51 -18.14
N ASP A 484 13.10 17.53 -17.96
CA ASP A 484 14.05 16.64 -18.61
C ASP A 484 14.52 15.52 -17.66
N TYR A 485 13.87 15.42 -16.50
CA TYR A 485 14.12 14.42 -15.45
C TYR A 485 14.23 12.99 -15.97
N CYS A 486 13.45 12.60 -17.00
CA CYS A 486 13.54 11.25 -17.53
C CYS A 486 14.87 10.96 -18.25
N ASN A 487 15.58 11.96 -18.78
CA ASN A 487 16.89 11.74 -19.40
C ASN A 487 17.90 11.18 -18.37
N MET A 488 17.93 11.76 -17.17
CA MET A 488 18.68 11.20 -16.03
C MET A 488 18.19 9.80 -15.66
N VAL A 489 16.86 9.56 -15.61
CA VAL A 489 16.34 8.23 -15.28
C VAL A 489 16.76 7.18 -16.31
N ARG A 490 16.81 7.52 -17.60
CA ARG A 490 17.25 6.63 -18.69
C ARG A 490 18.71 6.21 -18.60
N GLU A 491 19.55 6.94 -17.88
CA GLU A 491 20.96 6.60 -17.65
C GLU A 491 21.16 5.70 -16.41
N LEU A 492 20.17 5.65 -15.52
CA LEU A 492 20.28 4.94 -14.24
C LEU A 492 19.85 3.48 -14.35
N HIS A 493 20.70 2.57 -13.87
CA HIS A 493 20.34 1.17 -13.64
C HIS A 493 19.18 1.04 -12.64
N PRO A 494 18.13 0.22 -12.89
CA PRO A 494 17.92 -0.72 -14.00
C PRO A 494 16.98 -0.17 -15.10
N TYR A 495 16.92 1.14 -15.32
CA TYR A 495 16.03 1.79 -16.30
C TYR A 495 16.71 2.08 -17.64
N ASN A 496 18.03 1.97 -17.68
CA ASN A 496 18.88 2.07 -18.87
C ASN A 496 18.91 0.79 -19.73
N GLU A 497 18.40 -0.32 -19.20
CA GLU A 497 18.40 -1.64 -19.84
C GLU A 497 17.01 -2.29 -19.81
N GLY A 498 16.71 -3.08 -20.84
CA GLY A 498 15.58 -3.99 -20.88
C GLY A 498 14.19 -3.36 -20.74
N ARG A 499 13.24 -4.13 -20.21
CA ARG A 499 11.82 -3.76 -20.17
C ARG A 499 11.42 -2.77 -19.06
N ARG A 500 12.31 -2.50 -18.09
CA ARG A 500 11.89 -1.91 -16.80
C ARG A 500 11.29 -0.52 -16.92
N LEU A 501 11.88 0.35 -17.75
CA LEU A 501 11.37 1.71 -17.90
C LEU A 501 9.99 1.71 -18.58
N LEU A 502 9.77 0.87 -19.59
CA LEU A 502 8.46 0.67 -20.21
C LEU A 502 7.41 0.13 -19.23
N ASP A 503 7.80 -0.78 -18.34
CA ASP A 503 6.90 -1.27 -17.28
C ASP A 503 6.47 -0.16 -16.30
N LEU A 504 7.32 0.85 -16.04
CA LEU A 504 6.92 2.04 -15.27
C LEU A 504 6.00 2.97 -16.07
N ILE A 505 6.07 2.99 -17.40
CA ILE A 505 5.08 3.71 -18.22
C ILE A 505 3.73 3.00 -18.20
N ASP A 506 3.70 1.67 -18.36
CA ASP A 506 2.46 0.88 -18.22
C ASP A 506 1.79 1.14 -16.86
N MET A 507 2.59 1.18 -15.79
CA MET A 507 2.16 1.51 -14.43
C MET A 507 1.68 2.97 -14.30
N SER A 508 2.34 3.92 -14.97
CA SER A 508 1.92 5.33 -15.04
C SER A 508 0.56 5.50 -15.72
N VAL A 509 0.31 4.79 -16.82
CA VAL A 509 -0.99 4.73 -17.50
C VAL A 509 -2.06 4.12 -16.58
N PHE A 510 -1.74 3.03 -15.88
CA PHE A 510 -2.63 2.38 -14.91
C PHE A 510 -2.99 3.29 -13.72
N ASP A 511 -1.98 3.91 -13.10
CA ASP A 511 -2.17 4.81 -11.96
C ASP A 511 -2.90 6.11 -12.37
N PHE A 512 -2.75 6.59 -13.61
CA PHE A 512 -3.57 7.68 -14.13
C PHE A 512 -5.04 7.26 -14.34
N LEU A 513 -5.30 6.10 -14.94
CA LEU A 513 -6.67 5.60 -15.15
C LEU A 513 -7.40 5.41 -13.83
N THR A 514 -6.74 4.86 -12.80
CA THR A 514 -7.32 4.74 -11.45
C THR A 514 -7.34 6.07 -10.68
N GLY A 515 -6.43 6.99 -10.97
CA GLY A 515 -6.18 8.20 -10.17
C GLY A 515 -5.37 7.92 -8.90
N ASN A 516 -4.61 6.83 -8.86
CA ASN A 516 -3.74 6.48 -7.74
C ASN A 516 -2.49 7.37 -7.73
N MET A 517 -2.30 8.13 -6.66
CA MET A 517 -1.15 9.03 -6.49
C MET A 517 -0.02 8.45 -5.65
N ASP A 518 -0.24 7.31 -4.99
CA ASP A 518 0.59 6.84 -3.87
C ASP A 518 1.71 5.86 -4.30
N ARG A 519 2.03 5.81 -5.60
CA ARG A 519 3.07 4.94 -6.16
C ARG A 519 4.48 5.39 -5.75
N HIS A 520 4.91 5.00 -4.55
CA HIS A 520 6.24 5.33 -4.01
C HIS A 520 7.27 4.20 -4.13
N HIS A 521 6.80 2.95 -4.20
CA HIS A 521 7.61 1.75 -4.40
C HIS A 521 6.94 0.85 -5.44
N TYR A 522 7.72 -0.04 -6.04
CA TYR A 522 7.23 -1.19 -6.80
C TYR A 522 8.04 -2.44 -6.41
N GLU A 523 7.49 -3.63 -6.65
CA GLU A 523 8.18 -4.90 -6.36
C GLU A 523 8.44 -5.69 -7.65
N THR A 524 9.55 -6.44 -7.67
CA THR A 524 9.85 -7.45 -8.69
C THR A 524 10.28 -8.77 -8.06
N PHE A 525 10.14 -9.90 -8.76
CA PHE A 525 10.67 -11.19 -8.30
C PHE A 525 12.16 -11.31 -8.60
N LYS A 526 13.00 -11.53 -7.58
CA LYS A 526 14.45 -11.72 -7.77
C LYS A 526 14.78 -12.96 -8.61
N LEU A 527 13.89 -13.95 -8.63
CA LEU A 527 14.05 -15.22 -9.36
C LEU A 527 14.24 -15.02 -10.87
N PHE A 528 13.66 -13.95 -11.43
CA PHE A 528 13.68 -13.66 -12.88
C PHE A 528 14.72 -12.59 -13.27
N GLY A 529 15.56 -12.13 -12.33
CA GLY A 529 16.56 -11.09 -12.60
C GLY A 529 15.97 -9.67 -12.74
N ASN A 530 16.58 -8.85 -13.60
CA ASN A 530 16.06 -7.51 -13.93
C ASN A 530 14.93 -7.56 -14.97
N GLU A 531 15.04 -8.48 -15.94
CA GLU A 531 14.06 -8.69 -17.03
C GLU A 531 12.80 -9.42 -16.56
N THR A 532 12.07 -8.74 -15.71
CA THR A 532 10.80 -9.20 -15.16
C THR A 532 9.85 -8.03 -14.93
N PHE A 533 8.56 -8.35 -14.98
CA PHE A 533 7.50 -7.36 -14.82
C PHE A 533 7.46 -6.76 -13.41
N THR A 534 6.89 -5.56 -13.32
CA THR A 534 6.63 -4.85 -12.07
C THR A 534 5.27 -5.24 -11.48
N LEU A 535 5.21 -5.56 -10.18
CA LEU A 535 3.96 -5.92 -9.49
C LEU A 535 3.09 -4.68 -9.22
N HIS A 536 1.82 -4.73 -9.61
CA HIS A 536 0.82 -3.67 -9.38
C HIS A 536 0.10 -3.89 -8.04
N LEU A 537 0.75 -3.51 -6.93
CA LEU A 537 0.26 -3.71 -5.54
C LEU A 537 -0.24 -2.40 -4.89
N ASP A 538 -0.89 -2.49 -3.73
CA ASP A 538 -1.37 -1.34 -2.92
C ASP A 538 -2.13 -0.29 -3.75
N ASN A 539 -3.19 -0.73 -4.44
CA ASN A 539 -4.01 0.12 -5.30
C ASN A 539 -5.20 0.77 -4.55
N GLY A 540 -5.30 0.55 -3.23
CA GLY A 540 -6.38 1.06 -2.36
C GLY A 540 -6.53 2.58 -2.32
N ARG A 541 -5.53 3.36 -2.77
CA ARG A 541 -5.63 4.82 -2.95
C ARG A 541 -6.07 5.25 -4.36
N GLY A 542 -6.35 4.31 -5.26
CA GLY A 542 -7.06 4.56 -6.51
C GLY A 542 -8.53 4.94 -6.29
N PHE A 543 -9.20 5.34 -7.37
CA PHE A 543 -10.64 5.65 -7.43
C PHE A 543 -11.15 6.62 -6.33
N GLY A 544 -10.34 7.60 -5.93
CA GLY A 544 -10.71 8.60 -4.92
C GLY A 544 -11.48 9.81 -5.45
N LYS A 545 -11.27 10.18 -6.73
CA LYS A 545 -11.90 11.35 -7.36
C LYS A 545 -12.37 11.01 -8.79
N PRO A 546 -13.68 10.90 -9.06
CA PRO A 546 -14.22 10.65 -10.41
C PRO A 546 -14.28 11.91 -11.27
N PHE A 547 -14.43 13.08 -10.66
CA PHE A 547 -14.56 14.38 -11.35
C PHE A 547 -13.24 15.16 -11.51
N HIS A 548 -12.10 14.53 -11.21
CA HIS A 548 -10.77 15.13 -11.31
C HIS A 548 -9.80 14.13 -11.97
N ASP A 549 -8.98 14.61 -12.90
CA ASP A 549 -7.99 13.80 -13.61
C ASP A 549 -6.58 14.24 -13.21
N GLU A 550 -5.86 13.36 -12.53
CA GLU A 550 -4.57 13.67 -11.92
C GLU A 550 -3.43 13.57 -12.94
N ILE A 551 -3.26 14.62 -13.73
CA ILE A 551 -2.27 14.69 -14.81
C ILE A 551 -0.85 14.35 -14.32
N SER A 552 -0.50 14.60 -13.05
CA SER A 552 0.85 14.28 -12.54
C SER A 552 1.15 12.78 -12.45
N CYS A 553 0.15 11.90 -12.56
CA CYS A 553 0.38 10.46 -12.72
C CYS A 553 0.89 10.09 -14.13
N LEU A 554 0.69 10.95 -15.14
CA LEU A 554 1.25 10.78 -16.51
C LEU A 554 2.64 11.41 -16.70
N SER A 555 3.25 12.02 -15.68
CA SER A 555 4.59 12.61 -15.80
C SER A 555 5.65 11.65 -16.38
N PRO A 556 5.71 10.34 -16.02
CA PRO A 556 6.61 9.39 -16.68
C PRO A 556 6.39 9.32 -18.20
N LEU A 557 5.15 9.15 -18.66
CA LEU A 557 4.82 9.12 -20.09
C LEU A 557 5.19 10.44 -20.80
N LEU A 558 4.85 11.57 -20.20
CA LEU A 558 5.05 12.91 -20.78
C LEU A 558 6.52 13.31 -20.89
N GLN A 559 7.35 12.90 -19.92
CA GLN A 559 8.79 13.19 -19.84
C GLN A 559 9.62 12.19 -20.65
N CYS A 560 9.34 10.88 -20.56
CA CYS A 560 10.11 9.86 -21.25
C CYS A 560 9.71 9.72 -22.72
N CYS A 561 8.47 10.05 -23.09
CA CYS A 561 7.91 9.88 -24.43
C CYS A 561 8.15 8.50 -25.04
N MET A 562 7.81 7.45 -24.27
CA MET A 562 7.78 6.07 -24.74
C MET A 562 6.46 5.43 -24.34
N ILE A 563 5.92 4.51 -25.14
CA ILE A 563 4.79 3.66 -24.78
C ILE A 563 4.92 2.29 -25.42
N ARG A 564 4.57 1.22 -24.69
CA ARG A 564 4.51 -0.14 -25.23
C ARG A 564 3.41 -0.24 -26.29
N GLU A 565 3.73 -0.84 -27.43
CA GLU A 565 2.81 -0.96 -28.57
C GLU A 565 1.49 -1.65 -28.20
N SER A 566 1.54 -2.76 -27.45
CA SER A 566 0.34 -3.50 -27.01
C SER A 566 -0.54 -2.68 -26.06
N THR A 567 0.06 -1.81 -25.24
CA THR A 567 -0.65 -0.85 -24.37
C THR A 567 -1.38 0.20 -25.23
N LEU A 568 -0.70 0.81 -26.19
CA LEU A 568 -1.30 1.79 -27.11
C LEU A 568 -2.44 1.17 -27.95
N ARG A 569 -2.22 -0.02 -28.50
CA ARG A 569 -3.21 -0.80 -29.26
C ARG A 569 -4.45 -1.11 -28.41
N THR A 570 -4.27 -1.42 -27.12
CA THR A 570 -5.36 -1.69 -26.18
C THR A 570 -6.14 -0.41 -25.81
N LEU A 571 -5.47 0.73 -25.61
CA LEU A 571 -6.12 2.02 -25.38
C LEU A 571 -6.96 2.46 -26.58
N LEU A 572 -6.42 2.35 -27.80
CA LEU A 572 -7.15 2.65 -29.05
C LEU A 572 -8.35 1.72 -29.25
N ARG A 573 -8.24 0.42 -28.88
CA ARG A 573 -9.36 -0.53 -28.90
C ARG A 573 -10.51 -0.08 -28.01
N TYR A 574 -10.24 0.41 -26.79
CA TYR A 574 -11.29 0.90 -25.89
C TYR A 574 -11.81 2.30 -26.26
N HIS A 575 -11.05 3.09 -27.02
CA HIS A 575 -11.47 4.41 -27.50
C HIS A 575 -12.37 4.34 -28.74
N ASN A 576 -12.02 3.50 -29.72
CA ASN A 576 -12.68 3.45 -31.03
C ASN A 576 -13.47 2.16 -31.29
N GLY A 577 -13.23 1.11 -30.51
CA GLY A 577 -13.92 -0.17 -30.66
C GLY A 577 -15.38 -0.13 -30.18
N PRO A 578 -16.15 -1.20 -30.44
CA PRO A 578 -17.57 -1.29 -30.10
C PRO A 578 -17.83 -1.31 -28.58
N ILE A 579 -16.83 -1.66 -27.77
CA ILE A 579 -16.93 -1.76 -26.31
C ILE A 579 -15.95 -0.76 -25.68
N ARG A 580 -16.50 0.26 -25.01
CA ARG A 580 -15.75 1.23 -24.20
C ARG A 580 -15.21 0.58 -22.91
N LEU A 581 -14.18 1.18 -22.30
CA LEU A 581 -13.56 0.63 -21.09
C LEU A 581 -14.53 0.62 -19.91
N SER A 582 -15.38 1.64 -19.77
CA SER A 582 -16.48 1.68 -18.79
C SER A 582 -17.37 0.43 -18.84
N ASN A 583 -17.81 0.03 -20.04
CA ASN A 583 -18.68 -1.13 -20.26
C ASN A 583 -17.95 -2.44 -19.99
N ALA A 584 -16.70 -2.59 -20.45
CA ALA A 584 -15.89 -3.77 -20.17
C ALA A 584 -15.61 -3.94 -18.66
N MET A 585 -15.32 -2.83 -17.95
CA MET A 585 -15.19 -2.81 -16.50
C MET A 585 -16.49 -3.21 -15.79
N ARG A 586 -17.64 -2.67 -16.22
CA ARG A 586 -18.95 -3.02 -15.65
C ARG A 586 -19.26 -4.50 -15.80
N GLU A 587 -19.05 -5.09 -16.99
CA GLU A 587 -19.23 -6.52 -17.22
C GLU A 587 -18.25 -7.38 -16.40
N SER A 588 -16.97 -6.98 -16.34
CA SER A 588 -15.95 -7.75 -15.63
C SER A 588 -16.22 -7.79 -14.11
N MET A 589 -16.58 -6.64 -13.52
CA MET A 589 -16.85 -6.52 -12.08
C MET A 589 -18.24 -7.02 -11.67
N ALA A 590 -19.20 -7.20 -12.61
CA ALA A 590 -20.55 -7.70 -12.30
C ALA A 590 -20.58 -9.15 -11.79
N ARG A 591 -19.46 -9.88 -11.88
CA ARG A 591 -19.28 -11.23 -11.35
C ARG A 591 -18.73 -11.27 -9.93
N ASP A 592 -18.26 -10.15 -9.39
CA ASP A 592 -17.72 -10.09 -8.04
C ASP A 592 -18.86 -10.11 -7.00
N PRO A 593 -18.74 -10.84 -5.89
CA PRO A 593 -19.80 -10.97 -4.87
C PRO A 593 -20.28 -9.65 -4.25
N VAL A 594 -19.51 -8.57 -4.30
CA VAL A 594 -19.88 -7.25 -3.72
C VAL A 594 -20.20 -6.18 -4.77
N ALA A 595 -20.57 -6.62 -5.98
CA ALA A 595 -21.08 -5.73 -7.02
C ALA A 595 -22.31 -4.93 -6.53
N PRO A 596 -22.37 -3.59 -6.78
CA PRO A 596 -21.47 -2.80 -7.61
C PRO A 596 -20.14 -2.41 -6.91
N ILE A 597 -19.02 -2.59 -7.61
CA ILE A 597 -17.67 -2.27 -7.11
C ILE A 597 -17.34 -0.79 -7.25
N LEU A 598 -17.64 -0.17 -8.40
CA LEU A 598 -17.42 1.25 -8.64
C LEU A 598 -18.74 2.01 -8.79
N TRP A 599 -18.77 3.23 -8.29
CA TRP A 599 -19.83 4.20 -8.57
C TRP A 599 -19.71 4.71 -10.02
N GLU A 600 -20.84 4.88 -10.71
CA GLU A 600 -20.91 5.12 -12.17
C GLU A 600 -20.04 6.28 -12.70
N PRO A 601 -19.89 7.42 -12.01
CA PRO A 601 -18.94 8.47 -12.40
C PRO A 601 -17.48 8.02 -12.52
N HIS A 602 -17.04 6.99 -11.81
CA HIS A 602 -15.70 6.41 -12.01
C HIS A 602 -15.59 5.64 -13.33
N LEU A 603 -16.65 4.95 -13.75
CA LEU A 603 -16.69 4.29 -15.06
C LEU A 603 -16.67 5.33 -16.18
N THR A 604 -17.45 6.40 -16.04
CA THR A 604 -17.41 7.55 -16.96
C THR A 604 -16.03 8.23 -16.98
N ALA A 605 -15.34 8.32 -15.84
CA ALA A 605 -14.00 8.88 -15.75
C ALA A 605 -12.94 8.06 -16.50
N LEU A 606 -13.05 6.72 -16.54
CA LEU A 606 -12.14 5.86 -17.30
C LEU A 606 -12.18 6.19 -18.80
N ASP A 607 -13.39 6.27 -19.39
CA ASP A 607 -13.55 6.61 -20.80
C ASP A 607 -13.10 8.05 -21.11
N ARG A 608 -13.27 8.98 -20.16
CA ARG A 608 -12.73 10.36 -20.27
C ARG A 608 -11.20 10.41 -20.22
N ARG A 609 -10.56 9.52 -19.45
CA ARG A 609 -9.10 9.48 -19.25
C ARG A 609 -8.35 8.87 -20.44
N ILE A 610 -8.93 7.93 -21.18
CA ILE A 610 -8.31 7.31 -22.38
C ILE A 610 -7.84 8.36 -23.42
N PRO A 611 -8.68 9.28 -23.94
CA PRO A 611 -8.24 10.26 -24.94
C PRO A 611 -7.20 11.25 -24.40
N ILE A 612 -7.11 11.45 -23.08
CA ILE A 612 -6.02 12.23 -22.47
C ILE A 612 -4.68 11.49 -22.64
N ILE A 613 -4.64 10.18 -22.38
CA ILE A 613 -3.45 9.35 -22.62
C ILE A 613 -3.08 9.33 -24.11
N LEU A 614 -4.05 9.12 -24.99
CA LEU A 614 -3.81 9.11 -26.44
C LEU A 614 -3.27 10.45 -26.94
N GLN A 615 -3.78 11.58 -26.42
CA GLN A 615 -3.22 12.89 -26.75
C GLN A 615 -1.81 13.09 -26.18
N ALA A 616 -1.48 12.56 -25.00
CA ALA A 616 -0.12 12.59 -24.47
C ALA A 616 0.87 11.84 -25.38
N VAL A 617 0.47 10.67 -25.90
CA VAL A 617 1.24 9.90 -26.88
C VAL A 617 1.42 10.66 -28.19
N ARG A 618 0.34 11.25 -28.73
CA ARG A 618 0.41 12.09 -29.94
C ARG A 618 1.31 13.31 -29.75
N ASP A 619 1.20 14.00 -28.62
CA ASP A 619 2.03 15.18 -28.29
C ASP A 619 3.51 14.78 -28.07
N CYS A 620 3.80 13.53 -27.69
CA CYS A 620 5.16 12.97 -27.70
C CYS A 620 5.66 12.68 -29.13
N ILE A 621 4.86 12.04 -29.97
CA ILE A 621 5.23 11.74 -31.36
C ILE A 621 5.52 13.00 -32.16
N ASN A 622 4.70 14.04 -32.00
CA ASN A 622 4.89 15.31 -32.70
C ASN A 622 6.16 16.03 -32.23
N ARG A 623 6.48 16.00 -30.93
CA ARG A 623 7.78 16.49 -30.41
C ARG A 623 8.96 15.71 -30.99
N GLY A 624 8.85 14.39 -31.10
CA GLY A 624 9.88 13.54 -31.70
C GLY A 624 10.12 13.82 -33.18
N LYS A 625 9.07 14.21 -33.94
CA LYS A 625 9.21 14.66 -35.34
C LYS A 625 9.93 16.00 -35.43
N LEU A 626 9.47 17.01 -34.69
CA LEU A 626 10.10 18.35 -34.67
C LEU A 626 11.60 18.26 -34.33
N ALA A 627 11.97 17.46 -33.32
CA ALA A 627 13.37 17.26 -32.94
C ALA A 627 14.22 16.48 -33.98
N LYS A 628 13.60 15.75 -34.91
CA LYS A 628 14.29 15.16 -36.08
C LYS A 628 14.42 16.18 -37.21
N ASP A 629 13.36 16.94 -37.47
CA ASP A 629 13.34 17.97 -38.50
C ASP A 629 14.37 19.08 -38.20
N GLU A 630 14.43 19.57 -36.96
CA GLU A 630 15.44 20.54 -36.50
C GLU A 630 16.89 20.04 -36.67
N LYS A 631 17.13 18.73 -36.47
CA LYS A 631 18.47 18.13 -36.68
C LYS A 631 18.84 18.03 -38.14
N ASN A 632 17.87 17.74 -39.02
CA ASN A 632 18.08 17.68 -40.45
C ASN A 632 18.39 19.08 -41.02
N ASP A 633 17.69 20.12 -40.53
CA ASP A 633 17.92 21.51 -40.93
C ASP A 633 19.26 22.09 -40.42
N LEU A 634 19.79 21.57 -39.30
CA LEU A 634 21.09 21.97 -38.72
C LEU A 634 22.31 21.33 -39.39
N GLY A 635 22.12 20.37 -40.30
CA GLY A 635 23.16 19.93 -41.23
C GLY A 635 24.39 19.28 -40.61
N GLU A 636 24.24 18.41 -39.60
CA GLU A 636 25.33 17.49 -39.25
C GLU A 636 25.61 16.57 -40.45
N PRO A 637 26.86 16.48 -40.95
CA PRO A 637 27.16 15.71 -42.14
C PRO A 637 26.98 14.22 -41.87
N ASN A 638 26.14 13.56 -42.68
CA ASN A 638 26.13 12.11 -42.76
C ASN A 638 27.53 11.62 -43.13
N ASN A 639 28.24 11.02 -42.17
CA ASN A 639 29.37 10.16 -42.45
C ASN A 639 28.86 8.85 -43.08
N THR A 640 28.40 8.94 -44.33
CA THR A 640 28.28 7.77 -45.20
C THR A 640 29.69 7.26 -45.46
N GLU A 641 29.99 6.07 -44.92
CA GLU A 641 31.21 5.33 -45.26
C GLU A 641 31.28 5.15 -46.77
N THR A 642 32.25 5.79 -47.41
CA THR A 642 32.59 5.56 -48.81
C THR A 642 33.31 4.21 -48.90
N SER A 643 32.61 3.22 -49.45
CA SER A 643 33.23 1.96 -49.89
C SER A 643 34.04 2.18 -51.17
N GLU A 644 35.36 2.03 -51.08
CA GLU A 644 36.26 1.62 -52.18
C GLU A 644 37.11 0.42 -51.70
#